data_AF-A0AAD9SQC6-F1
#
_entry.id   AF-A0AAD9SQC6-F1
#
_cell.length_a   1.000
_cell.length_b   1.000
_cell.length_c   1.000
_cell.angle_alpha   90.00
_cell.angle_beta   90.00
_cell.angle_gamma   90.00
#
_symmetry.space_group_name_H-M   'P 1'
#
loop_
_entity.id
_entity.type
_entity.pdbx_description
1 polymer ?
#
loop_
_entity_poly.entity_id
_entity_poly.type
_entity_poly.pdbx_seq_one_letter_code
_entity_poly.pdbx_strand_id
1 'polypeptide(L)'
;MSAVRATALRAGGACVRCRKGKTKCVYENGRAPCKNCSKGMHECYLPSESMSHGGHGVSPARAARARETLPSERASGAATGDRHGSAHPTAVASRNSAPATEKLGPDMLEQCERVINKVLPACVAFHRPSFIQSLRNNGVDSVMVNALLCTAARHSPTLIQRFGRGQGSSQAAEHFGLKASNFIWLSLDHPTLADIQALCLMVIHEWGSRSAVRAYIYLGQAARMAQMYRVVHSNGHSTDPDRFLQEESFRRTLWLIYILDCFLTSSPGRFPALSALDVKDVALPCEDMNFNFGNPVFVRTLDGSAPPAATNSAIMAPVGEFGHIVLATEAWRMVVEMMTTTTLETFSEEQCQMLEVKVAQVRANLPHPFADRPGQMELHITMGSGVTYAMIHLLLHCASIFINRRRILQIVTSENFSMDAWRMSSQSQMQYVERILESSHSIISMLTALERATEPTAVCCLPIFMLFSGFTAGSTVAYLALKGLSPPHTHDSIHLMVDKCLHLMKDGAESWNLVLPWHRHLSVMSRVLNDINIGDDQERVSEDSRMQIQRSPSVKDERVSRADAHHEQMDYEQAPASGTSQSAPQGSAPRVSSPGDLPQAAPPAPMDSRDSEPPRPRPAGVTTINGGSAGGSTPAALGSPPAAPQDVKPEYKPDSPVPASNGSNAGGSGSAPPPAKESGGSGVDMTPVELCAAFERQLLELDDLAAFMGGGVAPAPK
;
A
#
# COMPACT_ATOMS: atom_id res chain seq x y z
N MET A 1 53.38 -7.03 23.58
CA MET A 1 52.46 -6.14 24.32
C MET A 1 51.14 -6.11 23.57
N SER A 2 49.99 -6.14 24.27
CA SER A 2 48.66 -6.03 23.63
C SER A 2 47.85 -4.93 24.34
N ALA A 3 47.35 -3.96 23.58
CA ALA A 3 46.67 -2.79 24.10
C ALA A 3 45.15 -2.96 24.01
N VAL A 4 44.52 -3.34 25.12
CA VAL A 4 43.05 -3.39 25.22
C VAL A 4 42.50 -1.96 25.16
N ARG A 5 41.81 -1.61 24.08
CA ARG A 5 41.15 -0.31 23.92
C ARG A 5 40.06 -0.14 24.98
N ALA A 6 40.26 0.79 25.92
CA ALA A 6 39.27 1.14 26.92
C ALA A 6 38.10 1.92 26.29
N THR A 7 36.99 1.24 26.04
CA THR A 7 35.74 1.82 25.52
C THR A 7 35.18 2.87 26.47
N ALA A 8 34.75 4.02 25.95
CA ALA A 8 34.06 5.03 26.74
C ALA A 8 32.65 4.53 27.11
N LEU A 9 32.28 4.60 28.39
CA LEU A 9 31.00 4.13 28.88
C LEU A 9 29.91 5.18 28.62
N ARG A 10 28.95 4.87 27.74
CA ARG A 10 27.69 5.63 27.69
C ARG A 10 26.89 5.36 28.98
N ALA A 11 26.27 6.40 29.51
CA ALA A 11 25.69 6.38 30.86
C ALA A 11 24.44 5.49 30.95
N GLY A 12 24.26 4.81 32.10
CA GLY A 12 23.05 4.01 32.36
C GLY A 12 23.09 3.14 33.63
N GLY A 13 24.28 2.75 34.13
CA GLY A 13 24.40 1.78 35.24
C GLY A 13 25.24 2.25 36.44
N ALA A 14 24.88 1.77 37.63
CA ALA A 14 25.70 1.87 38.84
C ALA A 14 26.70 0.69 38.92
N CYS A 15 27.94 0.97 39.37
CA CYS A 15 28.96 -0.07 39.58
C CYS A 15 28.52 -1.10 40.64
N VAL A 16 29.08 -2.32 40.57
CA VAL A 16 28.65 -3.45 41.42
C VAL A 16 28.72 -3.12 42.92
N ARG A 17 29.76 -2.40 43.36
CA ARG A 17 29.88 -1.96 44.76
C ARG A 17 28.78 -0.97 45.16
N CYS A 18 28.54 0.08 44.39
CA CYS A 18 27.49 1.05 44.70
C CYS A 18 26.09 0.42 44.65
N ARG A 19 25.86 -0.52 43.72
CA ARG A 19 24.61 -1.29 43.62
C ARG A 19 24.38 -2.16 44.85
N LYS A 20 25.38 -2.95 45.29
CA LYS A 20 25.31 -3.75 46.54
C LYS A 20 25.13 -2.88 47.78
N GLY A 21 25.86 -1.77 47.88
CA GLY A 21 25.79 -0.84 49.01
C GLY A 21 24.65 0.18 48.96
N LYS A 22 23.74 0.10 47.98
CA LYS A 22 22.62 1.06 47.75
C LYS A 22 23.04 2.55 47.80
N THR A 23 24.25 2.89 47.35
CA THR A 23 24.78 4.27 47.34
C THR A 23 24.80 4.88 45.93
N LYS A 24 24.63 6.21 45.84
CA LYS A 24 24.62 6.93 44.55
C LYS A 24 25.96 6.77 43.83
N CYS A 25 25.94 6.14 42.66
CA CYS A 25 27.09 5.99 41.79
C CYS A 25 27.20 7.21 40.87
N VAL A 26 28.33 7.91 40.87
CA VAL A 26 28.60 9.08 40.01
C VAL A 26 30.02 8.97 39.45
N TYR A 27 30.17 9.06 38.14
CA TYR A 27 31.45 9.16 37.46
C TYR A 27 31.64 10.61 37.00
N GLU A 28 32.78 11.23 37.30
CA GLU A 28 33.00 12.65 36.96
C GLU A 28 33.38 12.83 35.48
N ASN A 29 34.22 11.93 34.94
CA ASN A 29 34.70 11.98 33.55
C ASN A 29 34.18 10.78 32.70
N GLY A 30 33.03 10.20 33.04
CA GLY A 30 32.45 9.04 32.35
C GLY A 30 33.29 7.74 32.40
N ARG A 31 34.33 7.70 33.24
CA ARG A 31 35.27 6.59 33.41
C ARG A 31 35.29 6.13 34.87
N ALA A 32 35.59 4.85 35.08
CA ALA A 32 35.87 4.31 36.41
C ALA A 32 37.24 4.82 36.94
N PRO A 33 37.44 4.90 38.28
CA PRO A 33 36.47 4.60 39.32
C PRO A 33 35.42 5.71 39.53
N CYS A 34 34.23 5.34 40.00
CA CYS A 34 33.22 6.32 40.41
C CYS A 34 33.65 7.05 41.70
N LYS A 35 33.16 8.27 41.92
CA LYS A 35 33.56 9.15 43.03
C LYS A 35 33.49 8.49 44.41
N ASN A 36 32.49 7.64 44.64
CA ASN A 36 32.30 6.94 45.92
C ASN A 36 33.24 5.73 46.09
N CYS A 37 33.66 5.08 45.00
CA CYS A 37 34.66 4.02 45.05
C CYS A 37 36.09 4.59 45.14
N SER A 38 36.36 5.68 44.42
CA SER A 38 37.62 6.43 44.49
C SER A 38 37.92 6.90 45.92
N LYS A 39 36.94 7.50 46.61
CA LYS A 39 37.10 7.97 48.00
C LYS A 39 37.44 6.86 49.01
N GLY A 40 37.01 5.63 48.76
CA GLY A 40 37.31 4.47 49.61
C GLY A 40 38.47 3.60 49.11
N MET A 41 39.18 4.01 48.05
CA MET A 41 40.20 3.19 47.36
C MET A 41 39.69 1.78 47.01
N HIS A 42 38.45 1.69 46.50
CA HIS A 42 37.80 0.43 46.17
C HIS A 42 37.69 0.21 44.67
N GLU A 43 37.85 -1.04 44.25
CA GLU A 43 37.69 -1.47 42.87
C GLU A 43 36.27 -1.15 42.34
N CYS A 44 36.19 -0.72 41.09
CA CYS A 44 35.00 -0.09 40.55
C CYS A 44 34.73 -0.54 39.11
N TYR A 45 33.93 -1.59 38.97
CA TYR A 45 33.48 -2.12 37.68
C TYR A 45 31.95 -2.12 37.58
N LEU A 46 31.45 -1.99 36.34
CA LEU A 46 30.07 -2.30 36.00
C LEU A 46 29.91 -3.82 35.87
N PRO A 47 28.73 -4.39 36.20
CA PRO A 47 28.47 -5.79 35.88
C PRO A 47 28.40 -5.96 34.35
N SER A 48 29.28 -6.77 33.79
CA SER A 48 29.19 -7.22 32.40
C SER A 48 28.20 -8.37 32.27
N GLU A 49 27.39 -8.36 31.21
CA GLU A 49 26.29 -9.33 31.01
C GLU A 49 26.78 -10.77 30.72
N SER A 50 28.08 -10.96 30.50
CA SER A 50 28.72 -12.24 30.15
C SER A 50 29.30 -13.03 31.33
N MET A 51 29.12 -12.60 32.59
CA MET A 51 29.71 -13.26 33.78
C MET A 51 28.72 -13.40 34.94
N SER A 52 27.63 -14.14 34.69
CA SER A 52 26.59 -14.49 35.69
C SER A 52 26.65 -15.94 36.21
N HIS A 53 27.65 -16.73 35.81
CA HIS A 53 27.99 -18.01 36.43
C HIS A 53 29.47 -18.02 36.85
N GLY A 54 29.77 -18.56 38.04
CA GLY A 54 31.11 -18.54 38.62
C GLY A 54 31.78 -19.91 38.67
N GLY A 55 33.12 -19.91 38.77
CA GLY A 55 33.92 -21.10 39.09
C GLY A 55 34.83 -21.58 37.95
N HIS A 56 36.04 -21.01 37.84
CA HIS A 56 37.11 -21.63 37.05
C HIS A 56 37.79 -22.75 37.86
N GLY A 57 38.07 -23.87 37.19
CA GLY A 57 38.98 -24.94 37.62
C GLY A 57 39.57 -25.60 36.38
N VAL A 58 40.85 -25.99 36.42
CA VAL A 58 41.66 -26.23 35.21
C VAL A 58 42.32 -27.62 35.24
N SER A 59 42.04 -28.45 34.22
CA SER A 59 42.88 -29.48 33.50
C SER A 59 43.91 -30.38 34.23
N PRO A 60 44.45 -31.49 33.64
CA PRO A 60 44.17 -32.07 32.32
C PRO A 60 44.06 -33.62 32.23
N ALA A 61 43.61 -34.10 31.04
CA ALA A 61 44.00 -35.33 30.33
C ALA A 61 43.54 -36.77 30.74
N ARG A 62 43.43 -37.60 29.67
CA ARG A 62 43.36 -39.08 29.53
C ARG A 62 42.03 -39.87 29.76
N ALA A 63 41.70 -40.62 28.69
CA ALA A 63 41.19 -42.01 28.65
C ALA A 63 39.72 -42.38 28.96
N ALA A 64 38.92 -42.45 27.88
CA ALA A 64 38.16 -43.63 27.39
C ALA A 64 37.16 -44.45 28.25
N ARG A 65 36.02 -44.79 27.60
CA ARG A 65 34.95 -45.77 27.97
C ARG A 65 34.02 -45.38 29.14
N ALA A 66 32.87 -46.03 29.37
CA ALA A 66 31.77 -46.51 28.50
C ALA A 66 30.63 -47.10 29.37
N ARG A 67 29.34 -46.86 29.04
CA ARG A 67 28.12 -47.39 29.73
C ARG A 67 28.06 -46.95 31.23
N GLU A 68 27.03 -47.22 32.06
CA GLU A 68 25.82 -48.04 31.93
C GLU A 68 24.63 -47.48 32.77
N THR A 69 23.40 -47.80 32.36
CA THR A 69 22.11 -47.96 33.10
C THR A 69 21.72 -47.20 34.41
N LEU A 70 20.50 -46.65 34.37
CA LEU A 70 19.34 -46.77 35.30
C LEU A 70 19.37 -47.94 36.34
N PRO A 71 18.59 -47.94 37.47
CA PRO A 71 17.16 -47.57 37.48
C PRO A 71 16.51 -46.94 38.74
N SER A 72 15.24 -46.61 38.51
CA SER A 72 14.06 -46.40 39.37
C SER A 72 13.95 -47.19 40.69
N GLU A 73 13.13 -46.66 41.61
CA GLU A 73 12.13 -47.42 42.40
C GLU A 73 10.93 -46.51 42.76
N ARG A 74 9.79 -47.08 43.18
CA ARG A 74 8.55 -46.36 43.59
C ARG A 74 8.11 -46.76 45.00
N ALA A 75 7.49 -45.84 45.75
CA ALA A 75 6.66 -46.19 46.91
C ALA A 75 5.46 -45.22 47.05
N SER A 76 4.38 -45.68 47.70
CA SER A 76 3.17 -44.90 47.96
C SER A 76 2.71 -45.08 49.41
N GLY A 77 2.13 -44.02 50.00
CA GLY A 77 1.62 -43.99 51.37
C GLY A 77 0.84 -42.71 51.61
N ALA A 78 -0.10 -42.70 52.57
CA ALA A 78 -1.16 -41.68 52.60
C ALA A 78 -1.49 -41.10 53.98
N ALA A 79 -2.02 -39.87 53.93
CA ALA A 79 -2.99 -39.23 54.82
C ALA A 79 -2.56 -38.61 56.18
N THR A 80 -3.17 -37.44 56.43
CA THR A 80 -3.40 -36.71 57.70
C THR A 80 -2.20 -36.11 58.47
N GLY A 81 -2.33 -34.85 58.87
CA GLY A 81 -1.40 -34.14 59.78
C GLY A 81 -1.31 -32.64 59.50
N ASP A 82 -2.21 -31.84 60.10
CA ASP A 82 -2.30 -30.38 59.85
C ASP A 82 -1.46 -29.57 60.85
N ARG A 83 -0.57 -28.66 60.36
CA ARG A 83 -0.32 -27.30 60.90
C ARG A 83 0.82 -26.54 60.20
N HIS A 84 0.43 -25.48 59.48
CA HIS A 84 1.08 -24.16 59.42
C HIS A 84 2.62 -24.06 59.26
N GLY A 85 3.06 -23.82 58.02
CA GLY A 85 4.33 -23.16 57.69
C GLY A 85 4.20 -22.41 56.36
N SER A 86 4.51 -21.11 56.32
CA SER A 86 4.18 -20.26 55.16
C SER A 86 5.18 -20.40 54.01
N ALA A 87 4.83 -21.22 53.01
CA ALA A 87 5.45 -21.20 51.68
C ALA A 87 4.56 -20.39 50.72
N HIS A 88 5.12 -19.36 50.09
CA HIS A 88 4.47 -18.62 49.00
C HIS A 88 4.34 -19.53 47.76
N PRO A 89 3.12 -19.77 47.23
CA PRO A 89 2.98 -19.96 45.81
C PRO A 89 3.31 -18.63 45.13
N THR A 90 4.10 -18.65 44.05
CA THR A 90 4.17 -17.53 43.12
C THR A 90 2.85 -17.46 42.38
N ALA A 91 1.89 -16.71 42.94
CA ALA A 91 0.64 -16.42 42.27
C ALA A 91 0.94 -15.74 40.93
N VAL A 92 0.64 -16.43 39.83
CA VAL A 92 0.49 -15.78 38.51
C VAL A 92 -0.48 -14.63 38.73
N ALA A 93 -0.07 -13.41 38.38
CA ALA A 93 -0.80 -12.20 38.76
C ALA A 93 -2.27 -12.32 38.30
N SER A 94 -3.19 -12.32 39.27
CA SER A 94 -4.62 -12.47 38.98
C SER A 94 -5.03 -11.39 37.99
N ARG A 95 -5.75 -11.78 36.93
CA ARG A 95 -6.09 -10.96 35.77
C ARG A 95 -6.64 -9.61 36.24
N ASN A 96 -5.83 -8.55 36.16
CA ASN A 96 -6.22 -7.21 36.62
C ASN A 96 -7.38 -6.72 35.76
N SER A 97 -8.58 -6.75 36.35
CA SER A 97 -9.81 -6.12 35.85
C SER A 97 -9.90 -6.07 34.32
N ALA A 98 -10.31 -7.18 33.69
CA ALA A 98 -10.87 -7.08 32.35
C ALA A 98 -11.94 -5.97 32.40
N PRO A 99 -11.91 -4.95 31.52
CA PRO A 99 -13.07 -4.09 31.35
C PRO A 99 -14.22 -5.03 31.01
N ALA A 100 -15.30 -4.95 31.79
CA ALA A 100 -16.38 -5.93 31.73
C ALA A 100 -16.76 -6.16 30.26
N THR A 101 -16.67 -7.40 29.79
CA THR A 101 -16.87 -7.75 28.38
C THR A 101 -18.29 -7.36 27.99
N GLU A 102 -18.42 -6.16 27.45
CA GLU A 102 -19.68 -5.50 27.11
C GLU A 102 -20.36 -6.39 26.08
N LYS A 103 -21.41 -7.10 26.52
CA LYS A 103 -22.05 -8.16 25.74
C LYS A 103 -22.38 -7.60 24.36
N LEU A 104 -21.82 -8.23 23.32
CA LEU A 104 -21.89 -7.72 21.95
C LEU A 104 -23.36 -7.49 21.57
N GLY A 105 -23.70 -6.23 21.30
CA GLY A 105 -25.00 -5.87 20.76
C GLY A 105 -25.21 -6.56 19.41
N PRO A 106 -26.45 -6.95 19.06
CA PRO A 106 -26.73 -7.77 17.88
C PRO A 106 -26.17 -7.16 16.59
N ASP A 107 -26.30 -5.85 16.41
CA ASP A 107 -25.76 -5.12 15.25
C ASP A 107 -24.24 -5.27 15.12
N MET A 108 -23.50 -5.23 16.24
CA MET A 108 -22.04 -5.38 16.27
C MET A 108 -21.61 -6.84 16.05
N LEU A 109 -22.37 -7.81 16.56
CA LEU A 109 -22.19 -9.23 16.29
C LEU A 109 -22.34 -9.51 14.78
N GLU A 110 -23.39 -8.96 14.14
CA GLU A 110 -23.62 -9.07 12.70
C GLU A 110 -22.46 -8.44 11.89
N GLN A 111 -21.96 -7.27 12.31
CA GLN A 111 -20.83 -6.62 11.63
C GLN A 111 -19.55 -7.47 11.69
N CYS A 112 -19.28 -8.12 12.82
CA CYS A 112 -18.17 -9.07 12.94
C CYS A 112 -18.36 -10.30 12.04
N GLU A 113 -19.56 -10.91 12.02
CA GLU A 113 -19.87 -12.01 11.10
C GLU A 113 -19.72 -11.59 9.63
N ARG A 114 -20.12 -10.36 9.25
CA ARG A 114 -19.94 -9.82 7.89
C ARG A 114 -18.46 -9.77 7.47
N VAL A 115 -17.55 -9.37 8.36
CA VAL A 115 -16.11 -9.34 8.08
C VAL A 115 -15.55 -10.75 7.85
N ILE A 116 -15.87 -11.69 8.75
CA ILE A 116 -15.46 -13.11 8.65
C ILE A 116 -16.01 -13.76 7.37
N ASN A 117 -17.18 -13.32 6.90
CA ASN A 117 -17.85 -13.88 5.72
C ASN A 117 -17.42 -13.24 4.38
N LYS A 118 -16.90 -11.99 4.35
CA LYS A 118 -16.73 -11.23 3.10
C LYS A 118 -15.41 -10.46 2.91
N VAL A 119 -14.53 -10.32 3.92
CA VAL A 119 -13.36 -9.40 3.83
C VAL A 119 -12.03 -10.14 3.67
N LEU A 120 -11.62 -10.34 2.41
CA LEU A 120 -10.27 -10.79 2.04
C LEU A 120 -9.23 -9.65 2.17
N PRO A 121 -7.93 -9.97 2.39
CA PRO A 121 -7.37 -11.32 2.59
C PRO A 121 -7.45 -11.81 4.04
N ALA A 122 -8.03 -11.05 4.98
CA ALA A 122 -7.94 -11.38 6.40
C ALA A 122 -8.89 -12.51 6.86
N CYS A 123 -10.08 -12.63 6.26
CA CYS A 123 -11.09 -13.59 6.72
C CYS A 123 -10.67 -15.07 6.64
N VAL A 124 -9.83 -15.43 5.66
CA VAL A 124 -9.39 -16.81 5.39
C VAL A 124 -8.46 -17.40 6.46
N ALA A 125 -7.97 -16.60 7.40
CA ALA A 125 -7.18 -17.06 8.55
C ALA A 125 -8.02 -17.71 9.67
N PHE A 126 -9.34 -17.52 9.67
CA PHE A 126 -10.22 -17.97 10.75
C PHE A 126 -10.95 -19.28 10.42
N HIS A 127 -10.99 -20.23 11.35
CA HIS A 127 -11.88 -21.38 11.25
C HIS A 127 -13.34 -20.95 11.47
N ARG A 128 -14.02 -20.62 10.37
CA ARG A 128 -15.33 -19.96 10.33
C ARG A 128 -16.41 -20.59 11.24
N PRO A 129 -16.60 -21.93 11.30
CA PRO A 129 -17.61 -22.54 12.16
C PRO A 129 -17.34 -22.28 13.65
N SER A 130 -16.14 -22.64 14.14
CA SER A 130 -15.75 -22.44 15.54
C SER A 130 -15.72 -20.96 15.92
N PHE A 131 -15.25 -20.10 15.00
CA PHE A 131 -15.17 -18.66 15.28
C PHE A 131 -16.56 -18.05 15.48
N ILE A 132 -17.51 -18.31 14.57
CA ILE A 132 -18.88 -17.77 14.68
C ILE A 132 -19.57 -18.31 15.94
N GLN A 133 -19.36 -19.58 16.29
CA GLN A 133 -19.87 -20.17 17.54
C GLN A 133 -19.30 -19.47 18.78
N SER A 134 -17.97 -19.29 18.86
CA SER A 134 -17.32 -18.57 19.97
C SER A 134 -17.78 -17.10 20.05
N LEU A 135 -17.95 -16.43 18.90
CA LEU A 135 -18.36 -15.04 18.83
C LEU A 135 -19.78 -14.84 19.39
N ARG A 136 -20.73 -15.69 18.99
CA ARG A 136 -22.11 -15.73 19.53
C ARG A 136 -22.14 -16.03 21.02
N ASN A 137 -21.22 -16.88 21.49
CA ASN A 137 -21.06 -17.22 22.90
C ASN A 137 -20.30 -16.15 23.73
N ASN A 138 -19.86 -15.04 23.12
CA ASN A 138 -19.01 -14.00 23.74
C ASN A 138 -17.65 -14.55 24.26
N GLY A 139 -17.14 -15.62 23.63
CA GLY A 139 -15.87 -16.27 23.93
C GLY A 139 -14.72 -15.91 22.98
N VAL A 140 -14.84 -14.82 22.21
CA VAL A 140 -13.77 -14.26 21.37
C VAL A 140 -13.12 -13.09 22.10
N ASP A 141 -11.78 -13.06 22.14
CA ASP A 141 -11.03 -12.06 22.89
C ASP A 141 -11.30 -10.62 22.43
N SER A 142 -11.33 -9.68 23.38
CA SER A 142 -11.58 -8.25 23.14
C SER A 142 -10.66 -7.62 22.09
N VAL A 143 -9.42 -8.11 21.97
CA VAL A 143 -8.46 -7.67 20.93
C VAL A 143 -9.00 -7.96 19.52
N MET A 144 -9.49 -9.17 19.31
CA MET A 144 -10.02 -9.65 18.04
C MET A 144 -11.37 -9.00 17.72
N VAL A 145 -12.26 -8.88 18.70
CA VAL A 145 -13.55 -8.18 18.53
C VAL A 145 -13.33 -6.73 18.05
N ASN A 146 -12.37 -6.01 18.64
CA ASN A 146 -12.08 -4.64 18.21
C ASN A 146 -11.39 -4.59 16.84
N ALA A 147 -10.54 -5.56 16.49
CA ALA A 147 -9.94 -5.62 15.15
C ALA A 147 -10.97 -5.92 14.04
N LEU A 148 -11.94 -6.80 14.32
CA LEU A 148 -13.07 -7.05 13.41
C LEU A 148 -13.98 -5.82 13.28
N LEU A 149 -14.33 -5.15 14.38
CA LEU A 149 -15.15 -3.92 14.33
C LEU A 149 -14.42 -2.74 13.66
N CYS A 150 -13.10 -2.63 13.83
CA CYS A 150 -12.27 -1.68 13.09
C CYS A 150 -12.39 -1.90 11.57
N THR A 151 -12.31 -3.16 11.15
CA THR A 151 -12.45 -3.55 9.75
C THR A 151 -13.88 -3.29 9.23
N ALA A 152 -14.91 -3.70 9.99
CA ALA A 152 -16.31 -3.51 9.60
C ALA A 152 -16.71 -2.04 9.49
N ALA A 153 -16.18 -1.18 10.37
CA ALA A 153 -16.49 0.24 10.42
C ALA A 153 -16.03 1.01 9.16
N ARG A 154 -15.19 0.41 8.30
CA ARG A 154 -14.90 0.92 6.96
C ARG A 154 -16.13 1.01 6.06
N HIS A 155 -17.06 0.06 6.20
CA HIS A 155 -18.10 -0.23 5.21
C HIS A 155 -19.48 -0.50 5.84
N SER A 156 -19.67 -0.11 7.10
CA SER A 156 -20.89 -0.36 7.88
C SER A 156 -21.57 0.98 8.21
N PRO A 157 -22.66 1.37 7.51
CA PRO A 157 -23.34 2.65 7.75
C PRO A 157 -23.70 2.88 9.22
N THR A 158 -24.15 1.83 9.92
CA THR A 158 -24.48 1.86 11.36
C THR A 158 -23.28 2.21 12.24
N LEU A 159 -22.10 1.63 11.98
CA LEU A 159 -20.89 1.95 12.73
C LEU A 159 -20.33 3.33 12.35
N ILE A 160 -20.44 3.71 11.07
CA ILE A 160 -20.03 5.04 10.57
C ILE A 160 -20.86 6.14 11.25
N GLN A 161 -22.18 6.00 11.30
CA GLN A 161 -23.08 6.94 11.96
C GLN A 161 -22.81 7.03 13.47
N ARG A 162 -22.59 5.89 14.14
CA ARG A 162 -22.45 5.82 15.61
C ARG A 162 -21.05 6.20 16.12
N PHE A 163 -19.99 5.89 15.38
CA PHE A 163 -18.59 6.05 15.84
C PHE A 163 -17.75 6.98 14.98
N GLY A 164 -18.16 7.29 13.74
CA GLY A 164 -17.43 8.18 12.83
C GLY A 164 -17.51 9.67 13.19
N ARG A 165 -18.43 10.08 14.08
CA ARG A 165 -18.52 11.46 14.62
C ARG A 165 -18.62 12.56 13.54
N GLY A 166 -19.23 12.26 12.39
CA GLY A 166 -19.30 13.16 11.23
C GLY A 166 -18.03 13.20 10.36
N GLN A 167 -17.00 12.41 10.67
CA GLN A 167 -15.72 12.32 9.95
C GLN A 167 -15.58 11.00 9.15
N GLY A 168 -16.71 10.33 8.84
CA GLY A 168 -16.77 9.18 7.95
C GLY A 168 -16.17 7.87 8.48
N SER A 169 -15.87 6.98 7.53
CA SER A 169 -15.41 5.60 7.72
C SER A 169 -14.11 5.49 8.52
N SER A 170 -13.09 6.26 8.13
CA SER A 170 -11.75 6.22 8.75
C SER A 170 -11.78 6.55 10.25
N GLN A 171 -12.61 7.51 10.69
CA GLN A 171 -12.73 7.82 12.12
C GLN A 171 -13.54 6.75 12.89
N ALA A 172 -14.52 6.10 12.25
CA ALA A 172 -15.24 4.98 12.84
C ALA A 172 -14.32 3.76 13.03
N ALA A 173 -13.47 3.47 12.04
CA ALA A 173 -12.46 2.42 12.11
C ALA A 173 -11.41 2.69 13.20
N GLU A 174 -10.85 3.91 13.27
CA GLU A 174 -9.82 4.26 14.28
C GLU A 174 -10.35 4.15 15.72
N HIS A 175 -11.66 4.37 15.96
CA HIS A 175 -12.26 4.20 17.29
C HIS A 175 -12.09 2.79 17.86
N PHE A 176 -12.17 1.77 17.00
CA PHE A 176 -11.93 0.37 17.38
C PHE A 176 -10.46 -0.02 17.21
N GLY A 177 -9.77 0.52 16.20
CA GLY A 177 -8.34 0.28 15.96
C GLY A 177 -7.46 0.66 17.15
N LEU A 178 -7.73 1.81 17.79
CA LEU A 178 -7.03 2.22 19.02
C LEU A 178 -7.27 1.25 20.18
N LYS A 179 -8.48 0.69 20.33
CA LYS A 179 -8.79 -0.31 21.36
C LYS A 179 -8.04 -1.61 21.10
N ALA A 180 -8.06 -2.10 19.85
CA ALA A 180 -7.33 -3.30 19.44
C ALA A 180 -5.82 -3.14 19.68
N SER A 181 -5.21 -2.02 19.25
CA SER A 181 -3.78 -1.78 19.47
C SER A 181 -3.39 -1.75 20.95
N ASN A 182 -4.26 -1.21 21.82
CA ASN A 182 -3.99 -1.19 23.26
C ASN A 182 -3.96 -2.60 23.88
N PHE A 183 -4.84 -3.52 23.44
CA PHE A 183 -4.79 -4.91 23.90
C PHE A 183 -3.54 -5.66 23.39
N ILE A 184 -3.12 -5.40 22.15
CA ILE A 184 -1.89 -5.98 21.58
C ILE A 184 -0.65 -5.47 22.34
N TRP A 185 -0.59 -4.17 22.67
CA TRP A 185 0.47 -3.57 23.49
C TRP A 185 0.58 -4.16 24.90
N LEU A 186 -0.52 -4.65 25.48
CA LEU A 186 -0.54 -5.31 26.79
C LEU A 186 -0.14 -6.80 26.73
N SER A 187 -0.06 -7.39 25.53
CA SER A 187 0.10 -8.85 25.33
C SER A 187 1.43 -9.22 24.63
N LEU A 188 2.34 -8.25 24.46
CA LEU A 188 3.57 -8.39 23.66
C LEU A 188 4.47 -9.58 24.02
N ASP A 189 4.62 -9.88 25.31
CA ASP A 189 5.52 -10.93 25.79
C ASP A 189 4.96 -12.35 25.58
N HIS A 190 3.64 -12.49 25.42
CA HIS A 190 2.92 -13.77 25.37
C HIS A 190 1.85 -13.77 24.25
N PRO A 191 2.25 -13.60 22.97
CA PRO A 191 1.30 -13.46 21.86
C PRO A 191 0.50 -14.74 21.61
N THR A 192 -0.83 -14.61 21.58
CA THR A 192 -1.73 -15.68 21.12
C THR A 192 -1.89 -15.67 19.59
N LEU A 193 -2.49 -16.72 19.03
CA LEU A 193 -2.90 -16.70 17.62
C LEU A 193 -3.91 -15.58 17.33
N ALA A 194 -4.80 -15.27 18.29
CA ALA A 194 -5.76 -14.18 18.17
C ALA A 194 -5.08 -12.80 18.11
N ASP A 195 -4.00 -12.57 18.87
CA ASP A 195 -3.21 -11.33 18.79
C ASP A 195 -2.56 -11.17 17.41
N ILE A 196 -1.97 -12.25 16.88
CA ILE A 196 -1.32 -12.24 15.56
C ILE A 196 -2.35 -11.97 14.46
N GLN A 197 -3.52 -12.61 14.50
CA GLN A 197 -4.60 -12.40 13.54
C GLN A 197 -5.21 -11.00 13.65
N ALA A 198 -5.41 -10.48 14.87
CA ALA A 198 -5.87 -9.12 15.11
C ALA A 198 -4.85 -8.09 14.60
N LEU A 199 -3.55 -8.35 14.76
CA LEU A 199 -2.48 -7.51 14.25
C LEU A 199 -2.45 -7.51 12.71
N CYS A 200 -2.76 -8.62 12.05
CA CYS A 200 -2.92 -8.66 10.58
C CYS A 200 -4.09 -7.78 10.09
N LEU A 201 -5.22 -7.78 10.80
CA LEU A 201 -6.33 -6.84 10.54
C LEU A 201 -5.88 -5.38 10.74
N MET A 202 -5.12 -5.11 11.82
CA MET A 202 -4.57 -3.77 12.07
C MET A 202 -3.58 -3.32 10.99
N VAL A 203 -2.73 -4.20 10.46
CA VAL A 203 -1.84 -3.88 9.31
C VAL A 203 -2.65 -3.37 8.12
N ILE A 204 -3.76 -4.03 7.78
CA ILE A 204 -4.64 -3.63 6.67
C ILE A 204 -5.33 -2.28 6.97
N HIS A 205 -5.79 -2.05 8.20
CA HIS A 205 -6.37 -0.76 8.60
C HIS A 205 -5.36 0.38 8.48
N GLU A 206 -4.17 0.25 9.06
CA GLU A 206 -3.12 1.28 8.98
C GLU A 206 -2.72 1.56 7.53
N TRP A 207 -2.56 0.50 6.74
CA TRP A 207 -2.24 0.60 5.32
C TRP A 207 -3.28 1.42 4.56
N GLY A 208 -4.56 1.05 4.66
CA GLY A 208 -5.67 1.76 4.03
C GLY A 208 -5.93 3.18 4.59
N SER A 209 -5.52 3.43 5.84
CA SER A 209 -5.47 4.76 6.46
C SER A 209 -4.32 5.65 5.95
N ARG A 210 -3.44 5.14 5.05
CA ARG A 210 -2.21 5.81 4.60
C ARG A 210 -1.19 6.02 5.75
N SER A 211 -1.24 5.15 6.76
CA SER A 211 -0.40 5.12 7.96
C SER A 211 0.75 4.10 7.78
N ALA A 212 1.53 4.29 6.71
CA ALA A 212 2.45 3.27 6.19
C ALA A 212 3.51 2.80 7.20
N VAL A 213 3.97 3.68 8.09
CA VAL A 213 4.94 3.34 9.15
C VAL A 213 4.31 2.41 10.19
N ARG A 214 3.07 2.67 10.64
CA ARG A 214 2.37 1.76 11.57
C ARG A 214 2.10 0.41 10.90
N ALA A 215 1.66 0.40 9.64
CA ALA A 215 1.46 -0.83 8.86
C ALA A 215 2.73 -1.69 8.78
N TYR A 216 3.88 -1.10 8.42
CA TYR A 216 5.17 -1.80 8.33
C TYR A 216 5.66 -2.32 9.69
N ILE A 217 5.55 -1.53 10.76
CA ILE A 217 5.96 -1.95 12.11
C ILE A 217 5.04 -3.06 12.66
N TYR A 218 3.72 -2.94 12.49
CA TYR A 218 2.75 -3.97 12.88
C TYR A 218 2.94 -5.27 12.10
N LEU A 219 3.30 -5.21 10.81
CA LEU A 219 3.66 -6.38 10.00
C LEU A 219 4.92 -7.08 10.56
N GLY A 220 5.99 -6.32 10.82
CA GLY A 220 7.21 -6.87 11.41
C GLY A 220 6.98 -7.49 12.78
N GLN A 221 6.11 -6.89 13.60
CA GLN A 221 5.68 -7.44 14.88
C GLN A 221 4.85 -8.72 14.69
N ALA A 222 3.91 -8.78 13.76
CA ALA A 222 3.11 -9.98 13.46
C ALA A 222 3.99 -11.15 13.01
N ALA A 223 4.97 -10.90 12.13
CA ALA A 223 5.96 -11.90 11.71
C ALA A 223 6.80 -12.43 12.88
N ARG A 224 7.30 -11.55 13.76
CA ARG A 224 8.06 -11.95 14.96
C ARG A 224 7.23 -12.75 15.95
N MET A 225 5.98 -12.34 16.17
CA MET A 225 5.03 -13.08 17.01
C MET A 225 4.70 -14.45 16.41
N ALA A 226 4.48 -14.54 15.09
CA ALA A 226 4.25 -15.81 14.40
C ALA A 226 5.47 -16.76 14.44
N GLN A 227 6.68 -16.24 14.28
CA GLN A 227 7.93 -17.01 14.44
C GLN A 227 8.03 -17.64 15.84
N MET A 228 7.79 -16.86 16.90
CA MET A 228 7.84 -17.37 18.28
C MET A 228 6.66 -18.29 18.62
N TYR A 229 5.46 -17.97 18.14
CA TYR A 229 4.29 -18.84 18.28
C TYR A 229 4.54 -20.21 17.65
N ARG A 230 5.13 -20.26 16.45
CA ARG A 230 5.54 -21.50 15.80
C ARG A 230 6.51 -22.30 16.66
N VAL A 231 7.55 -21.68 17.22
CA VAL A 231 8.53 -22.38 18.09
C VAL A 231 7.86 -22.96 19.34
N VAL A 232 6.99 -22.21 20.01
CA VAL A 232 6.32 -22.65 21.24
C VAL A 232 5.28 -23.75 20.99
N HIS A 233 4.60 -23.73 19.84
CA HIS A 233 3.51 -24.67 19.51
C HIS A 233 3.91 -25.75 18.47
N SER A 234 5.20 -25.87 18.12
CA SER A 234 5.74 -26.85 17.16
C SER A 234 5.78 -28.28 17.72
N ASN A 235 4.60 -28.84 17.98
CA ASN A 235 4.41 -30.27 18.20
C ASN A 235 4.36 -31.00 16.85
N GLY A 236 4.86 -32.25 16.78
CA GLY A 236 4.86 -33.05 15.55
C GLY A 236 3.44 -33.42 15.09
N HIS A 237 3.16 -33.32 13.78
CA HIS A 237 1.84 -33.31 13.13
C HIS A 237 0.80 -34.23 13.78
N SER A 238 -0.39 -33.69 14.07
CA SER A 238 -1.48 -34.47 14.66
C SER A 238 -2.39 -35.10 13.61
N THR A 239 -3.08 -36.18 14.00
CA THR A 239 -4.31 -36.66 13.35
C THR A 239 -5.58 -36.25 14.13
N ASP A 240 -5.41 -35.58 15.26
CA ASP A 240 -6.49 -34.99 16.06
C ASP A 240 -7.09 -33.76 15.35
N PRO A 241 -8.41 -33.72 15.06
CA PRO A 241 -9.05 -32.62 14.35
C PRO A 241 -8.89 -31.25 15.03
N ASP A 242 -9.09 -31.16 16.35
CA ASP A 242 -9.01 -29.87 17.08
C ASP A 242 -7.61 -29.26 16.98
N ARG A 243 -6.58 -30.10 16.99
CA ARG A 243 -5.20 -29.68 16.80
C ARG A 243 -4.84 -29.40 15.34
N PHE A 244 -5.37 -30.16 14.38
CA PHE A 244 -5.24 -29.83 12.95
C PHE A 244 -5.86 -28.46 12.63
N LEU A 245 -7.03 -28.15 13.19
CA LEU A 245 -7.67 -26.84 13.05
C LEU A 245 -6.80 -25.68 13.57
N GLN A 246 -6.09 -25.87 14.67
CA GLN A 246 -5.12 -24.90 15.20
C GLN A 246 -3.90 -24.75 14.28
N GLU A 247 -3.35 -25.87 13.81
CA GLU A 247 -2.18 -25.88 12.91
C GLU A 247 -2.48 -25.26 11.54
N GLU A 248 -3.66 -25.52 10.95
CA GLU A 248 -4.13 -24.91 9.71
C GLU A 248 -4.50 -23.42 9.90
N SER A 249 -5.13 -23.05 11.03
CA SER A 249 -5.41 -21.62 11.34
C SER A 249 -4.11 -20.82 11.47
N PHE A 250 -3.07 -21.37 12.12
CA PHE A 250 -1.75 -20.76 12.17
C PHE A 250 -1.10 -20.70 10.78
N ARG A 251 -1.13 -21.80 10.01
CA ARG A 251 -0.60 -21.88 8.64
C ARG A 251 -1.19 -20.80 7.74
N ARG A 252 -2.52 -20.64 7.76
CA ARG A 252 -3.24 -19.60 7.02
C ARG A 252 -2.90 -18.19 7.51
N THR A 253 -2.72 -18.01 8.82
CA THR A 253 -2.26 -16.73 9.39
C THR A 253 -0.83 -16.37 8.93
N LEU A 254 0.09 -17.34 8.86
CA LEU A 254 1.45 -17.12 8.36
C LEU A 254 1.47 -16.77 6.86
N TRP A 255 0.62 -17.40 6.05
CA TRP A 255 0.46 -17.05 4.63
C TRP A 255 -0.20 -15.68 4.42
N LEU A 256 -1.10 -15.24 5.30
CA LEU A 256 -1.61 -13.87 5.32
C LEU A 256 -0.48 -12.86 5.60
N ILE A 257 0.40 -13.14 6.57
CA ILE A 257 1.59 -12.31 6.84
C ILE A 257 2.49 -12.24 5.60
N TYR A 258 2.74 -13.38 4.92
CA TYR A 258 3.52 -13.41 3.67
C TYR A 258 2.91 -12.55 2.56
N ILE A 259 1.58 -12.58 2.38
CA ILE A 259 0.89 -11.75 1.37
C ILE A 259 0.99 -10.26 1.73
N LEU A 260 0.79 -9.89 2.99
CA LEU A 260 0.94 -8.52 3.46
C LEU A 260 2.40 -8.02 3.36
N ASP A 261 3.37 -8.90 3.59
CA ASP A 261 4.80 -8.62 3.40
C ASP A 261 5.12 -8.35 1.92
N CYS A 262 4.65 -9.22 1.02
CA CYS A 262 4.77 -9.01 -0.42
C CYS A 262 4.24 -7.63 -0.84
N PHE A 263 3.10 -7.19 -0.30
CA PHE A 263 2.52 -5.87 -0.60
C PHE A 263 3.24 -4.69 0.06
N LEU A 264 3.75 -4.82 1.29
CA LEU A 264 4.22 -3.69 2.10
C LEU A 264 5.73 -3.46 2.15
N THR A 265 6.54 -4.44 1.71
CA THR A 265 8.02 -4.40 1.74
C THR A 265 8.65 -4.44 0.34
N SER A 266 7.93 -3.86 -0.62
CA SER A 266 8.32 -3.75 -2.03
C SER A 266 8.98 -2.41 -2.38
N SER A 267 9.63 -1.73 -1.42
CA SER A 267 10.31 -0.44 -1.63
C SER A 267 11.72 -0.42 -1.05
N PRO A 268 12.66 0.32 -1.68
CA PRO A 268 13.96 0.61 -1.08
C PRO A 268 13.81 1.14 0.36
N GLY A 269 14.57 0.57 1.30
CA GLY A 269 14.54 0.95 2.71
C GLY A 269 13.47 0.25 3.57
N ARG A 270 12.55 -0.52 2.97
CA ARG A 270 11.71 -1.49 3.69
C ARG A 270 12.24 -2.89 3.44
N PHE A 271 12.47 -3.66 4.49
CA PHE A 271 12.98 -5.03 4.40
C PHE A 271 11.83 -6.03 4.65
N PRO A 272 11.82 -7.20 3.99
CA PRO A 272 10.83 -8.24 4.25
C PRO A 272 10.74 -8.62 5.73
N ALA A 273 9.52 -8.79 6.22
CA ALA A 273 9.23 -9.23 7.57
C ALA A 273 9.47 -10.74 7.74
N LEU A 274 9.29 -11.52 6.68
CA LEU A 274 9.63 -12.94 6.57
C LEU A 274 10.82 -13.16 5.62
N SER A 275 11.70 -14.08 5.98
CA SER A 275 12.73 -14.59 5.08
C SER A 275 12.22 -15.79 4.26
N ALA A 276 12.91 -16.14 3.19
CA ALA A 276 12.61 -17.37 2.43
C ALA A 276 12.65 -18.63 3.33
N LEU A 277 13.49 -18.65 4.38
CA LEU A 277 13.59 -19.78 5.31
C LEU A 277 12.38 -19.90 6.25
N ASP A 278 11.67 -18.80 6.55
CA ASP A 278 10.48 -18.85 7.40
C ASP A 278 9.33 -19.61 6.72
N VAL A 279 9.19 -19.46 5.40
CA VAL A 279 8.09 -20.02 4.60
C VAL A 279 8.45 -21.30 3.84
N LYS A 280 9.74 -21.59 3.58
CA LYS A 280 10.20 -22.74 2.78
C LYS A 280 9.51 -24.05 3.14
N ASP A 281 9.59 -24.43 4.41
CA ASP A 281 9.12 -25.73 4.91
C ASP A 281 7.63 -25.71 5.33
N VAL A 282 6.87 -24.70 4.89
CA VAL A 282 5.45 -24.51 5.24
C VAL A 282 4.57 -25.01 4.10
N ALA A 283 3.65 -25.92 4.39
CA ALA A 283 2.61 -26.33 3.45
C ALA A 283 1.73 -25.14 3.05
N LEU A 284 1.29 -25.08 1.79
CA LEU A 284 0.24 -24.16 1.37
C LEU A 284 -1.09 -24.48 2.10
N PRO A 285 -2.03 -23.51 2.21
CA PRO A 285 -3.35 -23.76 2.77
C PRO A 285 -4.07 -24.93 2.09
N CYS A 286 -4.80 -25.73 2.87
CA CYS A 286 -5.71 -26.74 2.33
C CYS A 286 -7.02 -26.11 1.84
N GLU A 287 -7.80 -26.85 1.05
CA GLU A 287 -9.14 -26.44 0.63
C GLU A 287 -10.02 -26.07 1.83
N ASP A 288 -10.86 -25.05 1.67
CA ASP A 288 -11.80 -24.63 2.72
C ASP A 288 -12.72 -25.79 3.17
N MET A 289 -13.00 -26.77 2.30
CA MET A 289 -13.71 -28.00 2.67
C MET A 289 -12.98 -28.78 3.79
N ASN A 290 -11.67 -29.03 3.64
CA ASN A 290 -10.90 -29.78 4.62
C ASN A 290 -10.69 -28.99 5.91
N PHE A 291 -10.54 -27.67 5.80
CA PHE A 291 -10.46 -26.78 6.96
C PHE A 291 -11.78 -26.76 7.75
N ASN A 292 -12.93 -26.52 7.11
CA ASN A 292 -14.24 -26.41 7.79
C ASN A 292 -14.71 -27.70 8.50
N PHE A 293 -14.24 -28.87 8.06
CA PHE A 293 -14.55 -30.16 8.68
C PHE A 293 -13.43 -30.72 9.57
N GLY A 294 -12.29 -30.03 9.68
CA GLY A 294 -11.15 -30.49 10.49
C GLY A 294 -10.44 -31.75 9.94
N ASN A 295 -10.53 -32.00 8.63
CA ASN A 295 -9.95 -33.17 7.97
C ASN A 295 -8.43 -33.01 7.80
N PRO A 296 -7.56 -33.80 8.49
CA PRO A 296 -6.12 -33.59 8.41
C PRO A 296 -5.55 -34.03 7.07
N VAL A 297 -4.96 -33.08 6.32
CA VAL A 297 -4.40 -33.31 4.98
C VAL A 297 -3.00 -32.71 4.79
N PHE A 298 -2.18 -33.36 3.97
CA PHE A 298 -0.87 -32.86 3.56
C PHE A 298 -0.98 -32.11 2.22
N VAL A 299 -0.61 -30.83 2.21
CA VAL A 299 -0.56 -29.99 1.01
C VAL A 299 0.90 -29.64 0.72
N ARG A 300 1.27 -29.52 -0.56
CA ARG A 300 2.63 -29.15 -0.98
C ARG A 300 3.06 -27.78 -0.44
N THR A 301 4.36 -27.58 -0.29
CA THR A 301 4.99 -26.28 -0.01
C THR A 301 4.90 -25.35 -1.22
N LEU A 302 5.38 -24.10 -1.07
CA LEU A 302 5.45 -23.10 -2.14
C LEU A 302 6.29 -23.61 -3.33
N ASP A 303 7.49 -24.16 -3.06
CA ASP A 303 8.39 -24.76 -4.06
C ASP A 303 7.89 -26.07 -4.68
N GLY A 304 6.73 -26.56 -4.23
CA GLY A 304 6.07 -27.76 -4.75
C GLY A 304 6.53 -29.07 -4.14
N SER A 305 7.46 -29.05 -3.19
CA SER A 305 7.87 -30.25 -2.44
C SER A 305 6.83 -30.67 -1.39
N ALA A 306 7.03 -31.87 -0.82
CA ALA A 306 6.21 -32.34 0.30
C ALA A 306 6.70 -31.68 1.61
N PRO A 307 5.81 -31.22 2.51
CA PRO A 307 6.21 -30.61 3.77
C PRO A 307 6.92 -31.64 4.67
N PRO A 308 7.90 -31.26 5.52
CA PRO A 308 8.76 -32.23 6.24
C PRO A 308 8.04 -33.22 7.19
N ALA A 309 6.76 -33.00 7.48
CA ALA A 309 5.94 -33.90 8.28
C ALA A 309 5.16 -34.96 7.46
N ALA A 310 5.17 -34.86 6.13
CA ALA A 310 4.59 -35.88 5.25
C ALA A 310 5.48 -37.13 5.24
N THR A 311 4.87 -38.31 5.27
CA THR A 311 5.60 -39.57 5.07
C THR A 311 5.86 -39.81 3.58
N ASN A 312 6.86 -40.61 3.23
CA ASN A 312 7.21 -40.93 1.84
C ASN A 312 6.08 -41.61 1.03
N SER A 313 5.00 -42.04 1.70
CA SER A 313 3.79 -42.63 1.11
C SER A 313 2.54 -41.76 1.26
N ALA A 314 2.66 -40.52 1.74
CA ALA A 314 1.53 -39.62 1.91
C ALA A 314 1.05 -39.09 0.55
N ILE A 315 -0.24 -39.30 0.25
CA ILE A 315 -0.89 -38.69 -0.91
C ILE A 315 -1.08 -37.20 -0.61
N MET A 316 -0.63 -36.34 -1.52
CA MET A 316 -0.80 -34.89 -1.40
C MET A 316 -2.24 -34.51 -1.77
N ALA A 317 -2.89 -33.74 -0.90
CA ALA A 317 -4.14 -33.06 -1.20
C ALA A 317 -3.89 -31.87 -2.15
N PRO A 318 -4.91 -31.44 -2.92
CA PRO A 318 -4.84 -30.22 -3.72
C PRO A 318 -4.56 -28.98 -2.86
N VAL A 319 -4.05 -27.94 -3.51
CA VAL A 319 -3.86 -26.62 -2.90
C VAL A 319 -5.23 -25.94 -2.76
N GLY A 320 -5.50 -25.37 -1.58
CA GLY A 320 -6.75 -24.67 -1.32
C GLY A 320 -6.87 -23.33 -2.05
N GLU A 321 -8.09 -22.80 -2.05
CA GLU A 321 -8.48 -21.55 -2.70
C GLU A 321 -7.59 -20.37 -2.27
N PHE A 322 -7.29 -20.29 -0.97
CA PHE A 322 -6.36 -19.29 -0.43
C PHE A 322 -4.90 -19.55 -0.83
N GLY A 323 -4.48 -20.82 -0.98
CA GLY A 323 -3.16 -21.17 -1.50
C GLY A 323 -2.94 -20.73 -2.96
N HIS A 324 -4.01 -20.64 -3.76
CA HIS A 324 -3.92 -20.04 -5.10
C HIS A 324 -3.75 -18.51 -5.06
N ILE A 325 -4.26 -17.81 -4.04
CA ILE A 325 -3.91 -16.40 -3.80
C ILE A 325 -2.42 -16.26 -3.42
N VAL A 326 -1.88 -17.17 -2.59
CA VAL A 326 -0.44 -17.18 -2.26
C VAL A 326 0.43 -17.33 -3.52
N LEU A 327 0.12 -18.29 -4.38
CA LEU A 327 0.86 -18.55 -5.63
C LEU A 327 0.78 -17.37 -6.62
N ALA A 328 -0.39 -16.75 -6.76
CA ALA A 328 -0.54 -15.53 -7.56
C ALA A 328 0.22 -14.34 -6.95
N THR A 329 0.30 -14.26 -5.62
CA THR A 329 1.06 -13.21 -4.90
C THR A 329 2.58 -13.40 -5.07
N GLU A 330 3.07 -14.64 -5.05
CA GLU A 330 4.48 -14.96 -5.34
C GLU A 330 4.88 -14.50 -6.75
N ALA A 331 4.07 -14.84 -7.76
CA ALA A 331 4.31 -14.42 -9.14
C ALA A 331 4.30 -12.89 -9.31
N TRP A 332 3.35 -12.20 -8.67
CA TRP A 332 3.32 -10.74 -8.63
C TRP A 332 4.55 -10.15 -7.92
N ARG A 333 4.97 -10.71 -6.77
CA ARG A 333 6.14 -10.24 -6.02
C ARG A 333 7.43 -10.37 -6.83
N MET A 334 7.60 -11.41 -7.64
CA MET A 334 8.77 -11.55 -8.53
C MET A 334 8.81 -10.49 -9.63
N VAL A 335 7.65 -10.07 -10.18
CA VAL A 335 7.59 -8.94 -11.13
C VAL A 335 7.96 -7.64 -10.44
N VAL A 336 7.51 -7.45 -9.20
CA VAL A 336 7.84 -6.27 -8.38
C VAL A 336 9.31 -6.26 -7.93
N GLU A 337 9.90 -7.43 -7.68
CA GLU A 337 11.34 -7.58 -7.44
C GLU A 337 12.14 -7.13 -8.66
N MET A 338 11.79 -7.60 -9.86
CA MET A 338 12.39 -7.09 -11.11
C MET A 338 12.25 -5.57 -11.23
N MET A 339 11.06 -5.00 -10.99
CA MET A 339 10.85 -3.54 -11.06
C MET A 339 11.72 -2.76 -10.05
N THR A 340 12.01 -3.33 -8.88
CA THR A 340 12.76 -2.67 -7.79
C THR A 340 14.27 -2.90 -7.83
N THR A 341 14.75 -3.93 -8.54
CA THR A 341 16.19 -4.22 -8.70
C THR A 341 16.79 -3.76 -10.03
N THR A 342 15.97 -3.34 -11.00
CA THR A 342 16.39 -3.19 -12.41
C THR A 342 16.29 -1.74 -12.91
N THR A 343 17.41 -1.17 -13.35
CA THR A 343 17.51 0.16 -13.99
C THR A 343 17.15 0.10 -15.48
N LEU A 344 17.19 1.23 -16.19
CA LEU A 344 17.11 1.24 -17.66
C LEU A 344 18.36 0.59 -18.30
N GLU A 345 19.51 0.67 -17.64
CA GLU A 345 20.79 0.11 -18.11
C GLU A 345 20.91 -1.41 -17.87
N THR A 346 20.33 -1.90 -16.77
CA THR A 346 20.37 -3.32 -16.38
C THR A 346 19.14 -4.10 -16.85
N PHE A 347 18.26 -3.48 -17.65
CA PHE A 347 17.05 -4.11 -18.16
C PHE A 347 17.35 -5.34 -19.03
N SER A 348 16.65 -6.44 -18.75
CA SER A 348 16.70 -7.66 -19.55
C SER A 348 15.30 -8.06 -20.05
N GLU A 349 15.19 -8.21 -21.37
CA GLU A 349 14.00 -8.75 -22.03
C GLU A 349 13.82 -10.25 -21.73
N GLU A 350 14.91 -11.00 -21.55
CA GLU A 350 14.87 -12.42 -21.13
C GLU A 350 14.23 -12.56 -19.74
N GLN A 351 14.55 -11.66 -18.81
CA GLN A 351 13.92 -11.62 -17.48
C GLN A 351 12.41 -11.34 -17.58
N CYS A 352 12.01 -10.46 -18.50
CA CYS A 352 10.59 -10.18 -18.75
C CYS A 352 9.86 -11.41 -19.32
N GLN A 353 10.47 -12.12 -20.27
CA GLN A 353 9.91 -13.35 -20.85
C GLN A 353 9.78 -14.48 -19.81
N MET A 354 10.80 -14.66 -18.97
CA MET A 354 10.79 -15.62 -17.87
C MET A 354 9.67 -15.34 -16.85
N LEU A 355 9.43 -14.06 -16.53
CA LEU A 355 8.33 -13.64 -15.67
C LEU A 355 6.95 -13.85 -16.33
N GLU A 356 6.79 -13.56 -17.62
CA GLU A 356 5.54 -13.86 -18.34
C GLU A 356 5.25 -15.36 -18.37
N VAL A 357 6.26 -16.20 -18.61
CA VAL A 357 6.13 -17.65 -18.55
C VAL A 357 5.71 -18.11 -17.16
N LYS A 358 6.26 -17.56 -16.08
CA LYS A 358 5.82 -17.92 -14.71
C LYS A 358 4.39 -17.46 -14.40
N VAL A 359 4.00 -16.25 -14.80
CA VAL A 359 2.61 -15.75 -14.65
C VAL A 359 1.63 -16.62 -15.44
N ALA A 360 1.97 -16.99 -16.68
CA ALA A 360 1.18 -17.91 -17.50
C ALA A 360 1.11 -19.32 -16.90
N GLN A 361 2.22 -19.83 -16.35
CA GLN A 361 2.27 -21.14 -15.68
C GLN A 361 1.39 -21.18 -14.42
N VAL A 362 1.36 -20.12 -13.61
CA VAL A 362 0.44 -20.04 -12.47
C VAL A 362 -1.02 -20.05 -12.94
N ARG A 363 -1.38 -19.29 -14.00
CA ARG A 363 -2.73 -19.30 -14.58
C ARG A 363 -3.11 -20.69 -15.14
N ALA A 364 -2.20 -21.37 -15.83
CA ALA A 364 -2.41 -22.69 -16.41
C ALA A 364 -2.53 -23.82 -15.36
N ASN A 365 -1.90 -23.65 -14.19
CA ASN A 365 -1.95 -24.58 -13.06
C ASN A 365 -3.14 -24.34 -12.11
N LEU A 366 -4.09 -23.47 -12.45
CA LEU A 366 -5.31 -23.28 -11.66
C LEU A 366 -6.27 -24.48 -11.83
N PRO A 367 -6.90 -24.97 -10.75
CA PRO A 367 -7.95 -26.00 -10.84
C PRO A 367 -9.08 -25.58 -11.78
N HIS A 368 -9.76 -26.55 -12.40
CA HIS A 368 -10.80 -26.31 -13.40
C HIS A 368 -11.85 -25.23 -13.02
N PRO A 369 -12.34 -25.12 -11.76
CA PRO A 369 -13.24 -24.02 -11.37
C PRO A 369 -12.61 -22.63 -11.49
N PHE A 370 -11.35 -22.47 -11.07
CA PHE A 370 -10.63 -21.19 -11.06
C PHE A 370 -9.95 -20.84 -12.39
N ALA A 371 -9.98 -21.74 -13.37
CA ALA A 371 -9.42 -21.50 -14.70
C ALA A 371 -10.20 -20.39 -15.43
N ASP A 372 -9.49 -19.40 -15.98
CA ASP A 372 -10.12 -18.20 -16.54
C ASP A 372 -10.93 -18.52 -17.81
N ARG A 373 -12.24 -18.24 -17.76
CA ARG A 373 -13.21 -18.48 -18.85
C ARG A 373 -14.41 -17.53 -18.76
N PRO A 374 -15.08 -17.20 -19.88
CA PRO A 374 -16.29 -16.40 -19.88
C PRO A 374 -17.36 -16.91 -18.89
N GLY A 375 -17.92 -16.00 -18.09
CA GLY A 375 -18.99 -16.29 -17.11
C GLY A 375 -18.56 -16.96 -15.80
N GLN A 376 -17.27 -17.30 -15.62
CA GLN A 376 -16.80 -17.87 -14.34
C GLN A 376 -16.89 -16.86 -13.19
N MET A 377 -16.72 -15.57 -13.48
CA MET A 377 -16.81 -14.52 -12.47
C MET A 377 -18.23 -14.43 -11.87
N GLU A 378 -19.26 -14.37 -12.71
CA GLU A 378 -20.67 -14.40 -12.32
C GLU A 378 -21.04 -15.70 -11.57
N LEU A 379 -20.48 -16.85 -11.98
CA LEU A 379 -20.66 -18.12 -11.28
C LEU A 379 -20.01 -18.10 -9.89
N HIS A 380 -18.76 -17.67 -9.76
CA HIS A 380 -18.07 -17.56 -8.48
C HIS A 380 -18.74 -16.52 -7.55
N ILE A 381 -19.26 -15.41 -8.09
CA ILE A 381 -20.11 -14.48 -7.34
C ILE A 381 -21.34 -15.19 -6.77
N THR A 382 -22.07 -15.93 -7.60
CA THR A 382 -23.26 -16.70 -7.19
C THR A 382 -22.92 -17.77 -6.14
N MET A 383 -21.75 -18.39 -6.24
CA MET A 383 -21.21 -19.37 -5.29
C MET A 383 -20.49 -18.73 -4.08
N GLY A 384 -20.57 -17.42 -3.89
CA GLY A 384 -19.99 -16.72 -2.73
C GLY A 384 -18.46 -16.64 -2.69
N SER A 385 -17.76 -17.00 -3.77
CA SER A 385 -16.30 -17.05 -3.91
C SER A 385 -15.73 -16.05 -4.94
N GLY A 386 -16.56 -15.14 -5.47
CA GLY A 386 -16.19 -14.14 -6.48
C GLY A 386 -14.99 -13.28 -6.09
N VAL A 387 -14.88 -12.85 -4.84
CA VAL A 387 -13.74 -12.06 -4.35
C VAL A 387 -12.44 -12.89 -4.35
N THR A 388 -12.53 -14.19 -4.08
CA THR A 388 -11.38 -15.12 -4.13
C THR A 388 -10.92 -15.33 -5.57
N TYR A 389 -11.84 -15.62 -6.50
CA TYR A 389 -11.56 -15.75 -7.94
C TYR A 389 -10.92 -14.48 -8.49
N ALA A 390 -11.53 -13.32 -8.21
CA ALA A 390 -11.00 -12.02 -8.63
C ALA A 390 -9.60 -11.78 -8.05
N MET A 391 -9.35 -12.03 -6.76
CA MET A 391 -8.03 -11.77 -6.16
C MET A 391 -6.91 -12.50 -6.90
N ILE A 392 -7.13 -13.77 -7.25
CA ILE A 392 -6.18 -14.60 -8.01
C ILE A 392 -5.88 -13.96 -9.38
N HIS A 393 -6.92 -13.67 -10.17
CA HIS A 393 -6.72 -13.17 -11.54
C HIS A 393 -6.27 -11.71 -11.59
N LEU A 394 -6.73 -10.85 -10.69
CA LEU A 394 -6.30 -9.46 -10.57
C LEU A 394 -4.80 -9.36 -10.23
N LEU A 395 -4.25 -10.27 -9.41
CA LEU A 395 -2.80 -10.37 -9.18
C LEU A 395 -2.04 -10.69 -10.47
N LEU A 396 -2.51 -11.69 -11.23
CA LEU A 396 -1.88 -12.15 -12.48
C LEU A 396 -1.99 -11.12 -13.61
N HIS A 397 -3.11 -10.41 -13.74
CA HIS A 397 -3.28 -9.32 -14.71
C HIS A 397 -2.49 -8.06 -14.33
N CYS A 398 -2.45 -7.69 -13.05
CA CYS A 398 -1.60 -6.59 -12.57
C CYS A 398 -0.12 -6.87 -12.85
N ALA A 399 0.34 -8.10 -12.59
CA ALA A 399 1.68 -8.56 -12.98
C ALA A 399 1.92 -8.50 -14.50
N SER A 400 0.94 -8.93 -15.31
CA SER A 400 1.00 -8.89 -16.78
C SER A 400 1.12 -7.45 -17.32
N ILE A 401 0.40 -6.50 -16.73
CA ILE A 401 0.50 -5.08 -17.05
C ILE A 401 1.87 -4.55 -16.63
N PHE A 402 2.35 -4.84 -15.41
CA PHE A 402 3.65 -4.36 -14.93
C PHE A 402 4.82 -4.75 -15.87
N ILE A 403 4.88 -6.01 -16.33
CA ILE A 403 5.93 -6.47 -17.26
C ILE A 403 5.85 -5.71 -18.60
N ASN A 404 4.68 -5.68 -19.23
CA ASN A 404 4.53 -5.09 -20.56
C ASN A 404 4.65 -3.55 -20.53
N ARG A 405 4.19 -2.90 -19.46
CA ARG A 405 4.41 -1.48 -19.18
C ARG A 405 5.90 -1.17 -19.03
N ARG A 406 6.70 -2.04 -18.39
CA ARG A 406 8.15 -1.87 -18.28
C ARG A 406 8.86 -1.98 -19.62
N ARG A 407 8.46 -2.93 -20.48
CA ARG A 407 8.97 -3.01 -21.86
C ARG A 407 8.68 -1.74 -22.67
N ILE A 408 7.45 -1.25 -22.60
CA ILE A 408 7.06 0.00 -23.29
C ILE A 408 7.89 1.17 -22.79
N LEU A 409 8.07 1.32 -21.47
CA LEU A 409 8.95 2.35 -20.88
C LEU A 409 10.39 2.26 -21.41
N GLN A 410 10.97 1.07 -21.51
CA GLN A 410 12.32 0.88 -22.08
C GLN A 410 12.42 1.35 -23.54
N ILE A 411 11.36 1.19 -24.34
CA ILE A 411 11.32 1.63 -25.74
C ILE A 411 11.14 3.15 -25.83
N VAL A 412 10.16 3.73 -25.13
CA VAL A 412 9.83 5.17 -25.25
C VAL A 412 10.86 6.10 -24.60
N THR A 413 11.72 5.58 -23.72
CA THR A 413 12.82 6.33 -23.10
C THR A 413 14.15 6.21 -23.85
N SER A 414 14.20 5.41 -24.92
CA SER A 414 15.40 5.31 -25.76
C SER A 414 15.61 6.57 -26.60
N GLU A 415 16.87 6.99 -26.76
CA GLU A 415 17.22 8.23 -27.50
C GLU A 415 16.77 8.22 -28.97
N ASN A 416 16.58 7.02 -29.54
CA ASN A 416 16.14 6.80 -30.93
C ASN A 416 14.61 6.67 -31.07
N PHE A 417 13.84 6.88 -30.00
CA PHE A 417 12.38 6.76 -30.04
C PHE A 417 11.73 7.85 -30.92
N SER A 418 10.80 7.44 -31.78
CA SER A 418 9.88 8.36 -32.46
C SER A 418 8.51 7.72 -32.65
N MET A 419 7.46 8.55 -32.64
CA MET A 419 6.08 8.06 -32.81
C MET A 419 5.85 7.39 -34.16
N ASP A 420 6.55 7.81 -35.21
CA ASP A 420 6.43 7.20 -36.54
C ASP A 420 7.15 5.86 -36.63
N ALA A 421 8.31 5.71 -35.95
CA ALA A 421 8.92 4.39 -35.78
C ALA A 421 8.05 3.45 -34.93
N TRP A 422 7.32 3.96 -33.92
CA TRP A 422 6.36 3.17 -33.15
C TRP A 422 5.15 2.72 -33.99
N ARG A 423 4.58 3.61 -34.81
CA ARG A 423 3.48 3.30 -35.75
C ARG A 423 3.89 2.26 -36.81
N MET A 424 5.17 2.28 -37.22
CA MET A 424 5.75 1.36 -38.19
C MET A 424 6.48 0.15 -37.53
N SER A 425 6.27 -0.09 -36.23
CA SER A 425 7.04 -1.07 -35.45
C SER A 425 6.62 -2.53 -35.70
N SER A 426 7.42 -3.46 -35.17
CA SER A 426 7.16 -4.89 -35.28
C SER A 426 5.92 -5.33 -34.48
N GLN A 427 5.23 -6.35 -34.98
CA GLN A 427 4.04 -6.95 -34.34
C GLN A 427 4.24 -7.29 -32.84
N SER A 428 5.48 -7.59 -32.43
CA SER A 428 5.84 -7.82 -31.03
C SER A 428 5.63 -6.61 -30.10
N GLN A 429 5.78 -5.38 -30.59
CA GLN A 429 5.53 -4.17 -29.77
C GLN A 429 4.03 -3.93 -29.58
N MET A 430 3.23 -4.17 -30.64
CA MET A 430 1.76 -4.11 -30.56
C MET A 430 1.20 -5.13 -29.57
N GLN A 431 1.76 -6.35 -29.52
CA GLN A 431 1.38 -7.37 -28.52
C GLN A 431 1.53 -6.89 -27.06
N TYR A 432 2.46 -5.99 -26.75
CA TYR A 432 2.58 -5.44 -25.39
C TYR A 432 1.38 -4.52 -25.06
N VAL A 433 0.91 -3.75 -26.04
CA VAL A 433 -0.29 -2.90 -25.93
C VAL A 433 -1.54 -3.76 -25.80
N GLU A 434 -1.70 -4.77 -26.66
CA GLU A 434 -2.83 -5.72 -26.66
C GLU A 434 -2.95 -6.43 -25.30
N ARG A 435 -1.86 -6.99 -24.76
CA ARG A 435 -1.83 -7.66 -23.44
C ARG A 435 -2.19 -6.73 -22.29
N ILE A 436 -1.82 -5.44 -22.36
CA ILE A 436 -2.21 -4.43 -21.37
C ILE A 436 -3.71 -4.13 -21.48
N LEU A 437 -4.24 -3.93 -22.68
CA LEU A 437 -5.67 -3.67 -22.92
C LEU A 437 -6.54 -4.84 -22.46
N GLU A 438 -6.20 -6.07 -22.86
CA GLU A 438 -6.87 -7.31 -22.43
C GLU A 438 -6.85 -7.45 -20.90
N SER A 439 -5.67 -7.34 -20.28
CA SER A 439 -5.54 -7.46 -18.83
C SER A 439 -6.29 -6.36 -18.07
N SER A 440 -6.31 -5.14 -18.61
CA SER A 440 -7.04 -4.00 -18.04
C SER A 440 -8.55 -4.20 -18.17
N HIS A 441 -9.03 -4.71 -19.30
CA HIS A 441 -10.44 -5.04 -19.50
C HIS A 441 -10.90 -6.15 -18.54
N SER A 442 -10.11 -7.22 -18.40
CA SER A 442 -10.40 -8.31 -17.46
C SER A 442 -10.42 -7.82 -16.00
N ILE A 443 -9.48 -6.95 -15.61
CA ILE A 443 -9.49 -6.28 -14.31
C ILE A 443 -10.82 -5.53 -14.10
N ILE A 444 -11.16 -4.62 -15.00
CA ILE A 444 -12.34 -3.74 -14.86
C ILE A 444 -13.64 -4.56 -14.86
N SER A 445 -13.75 -5.55 -15.74
CA SER A 445 -14.90 -6.45 -15.79
C SER A 445 -15.11 -7.22 -14.49
N MET A 446 -14.03 -7.69 -13.84
CA MET A 446 -14.10 -8.34 -12.53
C MET A 446 -14.49 -7.36 -11.41
N LEU A 447 -13.90 -6.17 -11.36
CA LEU A 447 -14.21 -5.16 -10.33
C LEU A 447 -15.68 -4.71 -10.42
N THR A 448 -16.15 -4.33 -11.60
CA THR A 448 -17.56 -3.96 -11.85
C THR A 448 -18.51 -5.15 -11.70
N ALA A 449 -18.05 -6.40 -11.75
CA ALA A 449 -18.88 -7.56 -11.39
C ALA A 449 -19.09 -7.68 -9.87
N LEU A 450 -18.05 -7.48 -9.05
CA LEU A 450 -18.17 -7.47 -7.58
C LEU A 450 -19.02 -6.30 -7.08
N GLU A 451 -18.85 -5.13 -7.70
CA GLU A 451 -19.62 -3.93 -7.44
C GLU A 451 -21.13 -4.15 -7.70
N ARG A 452 -21.50 -4.60 -8.91
CA ARG A 452 -22.89 -4.95 -9.27
C ARG A 452 -23.49 -6.07 -8.39
N ALA A 453 -22.66 -6.92 -7.81
CA ALA A 453 -23.07 -8.00 -6.92
C ALA A 453 -23.22 -7.57 -5.45
N THR A 454 -22.89 -6.32 -5.12
CA THR A 454 -23.05 -5.81 -3.75
C THR A 454 -24.52 -5.46 -3.47
N GLU A 455 -25.00 -5.81 -2.28
CA GLU A 455 -26.35 -5.49 -1.82
C GLU A 455 -26.60 -3.96 -1.91
N PRO A 456 -27.70 -3.46 -2.53
CA PRO A 456 -27.92 -2.02 -2.73
C PRO A 456 -27.97 -1.15 -1.46
N THR A 457 -28.12 -1.76 -0.29
CA THR A 457 -28.09 -1.12 1.03
C THR A 457 -26.72 -1.14 1.70
N ALA A 458 -25.69 -1.69 1.04
CA ALA A 458 -24.36 -1.88 1.61
C ALA A 458 -23.27 -1.14 0.80
N VAL A 459 -22.26 -0.66 1.52
CA VAL A 459 -21.06 -0.06 0.90
C VAL A 459 -20.23 -1.17 0.26
N CYS A 460 -19.91 -1.02 -1.03
CA CYS A 460 -18.93 -1.90 -1.68
C CYS A 460 -17.53 -1.53 -1.19
N CYS A 461 -16.88 -2.45 -0.47
CA CYS A 461 -15.54 -2.24 0.08
C CYS A 461 -14.59 -3.28 -0.52
N LEU A 462 -14.07 -2.95 -1.69
CA LEU A 462 -13.08 -3.76 -2.38
C LEU A 462 -11.73 -3.75 -1.62
N PRO A 463 -11.02 -4.89 -1.54
CA PRO A 463 -9.68 -4.94 -0.97
C PRO A 463 -8.71 -3.97 -1.67
N ILE A 464 -7.77 -3.40 -0.91
CA ILE A 464 -6.82 -2.37 -1.39
C ILE A 464 -6.08 -2.79 -2.66
N PHE A 465 -5.64 -4.06 -2.76
CA PHE A 465 -4.99 -4.57 -3.98
C PHE A 465 -5.91 -4.55 -5.21
N MET A 466 -7.19 -4.88 -5.04
CA MET A 466 -8.16 -4.85 -6.14
C MET A 466 -8.31 -3.44 -6.69
N LEU A 467 -8.44 -2.44 -5.80
CA LEU A 467 -8.48 -1.03 -6.18
C LEU A 467 -7.17 -0.58 -6.85
N PHE A 468 -6.01 -1.01 -6.32
CA PHE A 468 -4.72 -0.72 -6.96
C PHE A 468 -4.59 -1.34 -8.36
N SER A 469 -5.12 -2.54 -8.58
CA SER A 469 -5.16 -3.14 -9.93
C SER A 469 -6.06 -2.34 -10.89
N GLY A 470 -7.18 -1.80 -10.40
CA GLY A 470 -8.04 -0.88 -11.16
C GLY A 470 -7.34 0.43 -11.51
N PHE A 471 -6.66 1.06 -10.55
CA PHE A 471 -5.82 2.24 -10.81
C PHE A 471 -4.71 1.94 -11.83
N THR A 472 -4.01 0.81 -11.67
CA THR A 472 -2.94 0.36 -12.57
C THR A 472 -3.45 0.19 -13.99
N ALA A 473 -4.59 -0.47 -14.16
CA ALA A 473 -5.27 -0.63 -15.44
C ALA A 473 -5.62 0.73 -16.06
N GLY A 474 -6.43 1.53 -15.36
CA GLY A 474 -6.94 2.81 -15.85
C GLY A 474 -5.85 3.82 -16.21
N SER A 475 -4.85 4.00 -15.33
CA SER A 475 -3.73 4.92 -15.60
C SER A 475 -2.84 4.44 -16.74
N THR A 476 -2.59 3.12 -16.86
CA THR A 476 -1.75 2.60 -17.95
C THR A 476 -2.46 2.72 -19.30
N VAL A 477 -3.77 2.42 -19.40
CA VAL A 477 -4.48 2.58 -20.68
C VAL A 477 -4.70 4.05 -21.06
N ALA A 478 -4.97 4.93 -20.08
CA ALA A 478 -5.00 6.38 -20.32
C ALA A 478 -3.66 6.88 -20.87
N TYR A 479 -2.53 6.45 -20.27
CA TYR A 479 -1.20 6.79 -20.77
C TYR A 479 -0.95 6.30 -22.21
N LEU A 480 -1.35 5.07 -22.55
CA LEU A 480 -1.18 4.55 -23.91
C LEU A 480 -1.93 5.38 -24.96
N ALA A 481 -3.13 5.87 -24.65
CA ALA A 481 -3.87 6.78 -25.53
C ALA A 481 -3.29 8.19 -25.55
N LEU A 482 -3.00 8.79 -24.39
CA LEU A 482 -2.44 10.15 -24.26
C LEU A 482 -1.07 10.30 -24.95
N LYS A 483 -0.26 9.25 -24.97
CA LYS A 483 1.04 9.20 -25.67
C LYS A 483 0.90 8.83 -27.16
N GLY A 484 -0.29 8.40 -27.62
CA GLY A 484 -0.54 7.94 -28.98
C GLY A 484 0.08 6.58 -29.32
N LEU A 485 0.28 5.73 -28.30
CA LEU A 485 0.86 4.39 -28.42
C LEU A 485 -0.17 3.31 -28.76
N SER A 486 -1.44 3.53 -28.41
CA SER A 486 -2.56 2.63 -28.72
C SER A 486 -3.09 2.80 -30.16
N PRO A 487 -3.62 1.75 -30.79
CA PRO A 487 -4.33 1.88 -32.07
C PRO A 487 -5.58 2.76 -31.94
N PRO A 488 -5.87 3.69 -32.86
CA PRO A 488 -6.99 4.64 -32.74
C PRO A 488 -8.36 3.99 -32.51
N HIS A 489 -8.61 2.83 -33.12
CA HIS A 489 -9.87 2.09 -32.96
C HIS A 489 -10.12 1.54 -31.53
N THR A 490 -9.15 1.66 -30.63
CA THR A 490 -9.29 1.25 -29.22
C THR A 490 -9.72 2.41 -28.31
N HIS A 491 -9.70 3.66 -28.79
CA HIS A 491 -9.83 4.84 -27.94
C HIS A 491 -11.17 4.88 -27.18
N ASP A 492 -12.31 4.65 -27.84
CA ASP A 492 -13.64 4.59 -27.19
C ASP A 492 -13.67 3.60 -26.01
N SER A 493 -13.03 2.43 -26.18
CA SER A 493 -12.91 1.43 -25.13
C SER A 493 -12.00 1.92 -24.01
N ILE A 494 -10.90 2.62 -24.32
CA ILE A 494 -9.99 3.21 -23.33
C ILE A 494 -10.72 4.29 -22.52
N HIS A 495 -11.49 5.19 -23.13
CA HIS A 495 -12.32 6.17 -22.40
C HIS A 495 -13.28 5.48 -21.42
N LEU A 496 -14.04 4.48 -21.89
CA LEU A 496 -14.97 3.72 -21.06
C LEU A 496 -14.27 2.94 -19.92
N MET A 497 -13.05 2.47 -20.16
CA MET A 497 -12.22 1.78 -19.15
C MET A 497 -11.70 2.77 -18.10
N VAL A 498 -11.23 3.94 -18.52
CA VAL A 498 -10.75 5.02 -17.63
C VAL A 498 -11.86 5.56 -16.75
N ASP A 499 -13.06 5.78 -17.30
CA ASP A 499 -14.24 6.25 -16.54
C ASP A 499 -14.69 5.24 -15.47
N LYS A 500 -14.80 3.96 -15.82
CA LYS A 500 -15.08 2.87 -14.85
C LYS A 500 -14.03 2.80 -13.75
N CYS A 501 -12.74 2.89 -14.09
CA CYS A 501 -11.68 2.96 -13.09
C CYS A 501 -11.79 4.21 -12.21
N LEU A 502 -12.18 5.36 -12.75
CA LEU A 502 -12.34 6.60 -11.99
C LEU A 502 -13.49 6.49 -10.98
N HIS A 503 -14.64 5.92 -11.36
CA HIS A 503 -15.74 5.60 -10.44
C HIS A 503 -15.29 4.64 -9.33
N LEU A 504 -14.66 3.52 -9.68
CA LEU A 504 -14.12 2.56 -8.71
C LEU A 504 -13.11 3.21 -7.73
N MET A 505 -12.28 4.16 -8.19
CA MET A 505 -11.33 4.87 -7.33
C MET A 505 -11.99 5.92 -6.46
N LYS A 506 -13.07 6.57 -6.93
CA LYS A 506 -13.84 7.55 -6.16
C LYS A 506 -14.50 6.88 -4.96
N ASP A 507 -15.29 5.84 -5.22
CA ASP A 507 -16.04 5.09 -4.21
C ASP A 507 -15.08 4.32 -3.28
N GLY A 508 -13.99 3.76 -3.83
CA GLY A 508 -12.90 3.17 -3.06
C GLY A 508 -12.20 4.15 -2.11
N ALA A 509 -12.14 5.44 -2.43
CA ALA A 509 -11.55 6.47 -1.57
C ALA A 509 -12.45 6.86 -0.37
N GLU A 510 -13.76 6.56 -0.41
CA GLU A 510 -14.64 6.72 0.75
C GLU A 510 -14.38 5.64 1.83
N SER A 511 -13.94 4.45 1.41
CA SER A 511 -13.49 3.40 2.34
C SER A 511 -12.03 3.58 2.76
N TRP A 512 -11.15 3.97 1.83
CA TRP A 512 -9.70 3.91 2.01
C TRP A 512 -9.01 5.24 1.64
N ASN A 513 -8.57 6.01 2.64
CA ASN A 513 -7.79 7.24 2.48
C ASN A 513 -6.58 7.07 1.52
N LEU A 514 -6.01 5.87 1.48
CA LEU A 514 -4.93 5.45 0.59
C LEU A 514 -5.22 5.65 -0.91
N VAL A 515 -6.48 5.53 -1.34
CA VAL A 515 -6.92 5.57 -2.75
C VAL A 515 -7.12 7.00 -3.26
N LEU A 516 -7.29 7.98 -2.37
CA LEU A 516 -7.54 9.38 -2.70
C LEU A 516 -6.49 10.01 -3.66
N PRO A 517 -5.18 9.74 -3.57
CA PRO A 517 -4.20 10.18 -4.56
C PRO A 517 -4.40 9.52 -5.94
N TRP A 518 -4.74 8.23 -5.98
CA TRP A 518 -4.96 7.47 -7.22
C TRP A 518 -6.18 8.01 -7.98
N HIS A 519 -7.28 8.26 -7.26
CA HIS A 519 -8.46 8.96 -7.78
C HIS A 519 -8.10 10.32 -8.36
N ARG A 520 -7.35 11.15 -7.61
CA ARG A 520 -6.91 12.50 -8.06
C ARG A 520 -6.01 12.46 -9.29
N HIS A 521 -5.08 11.51 -9.37
CA HIS A 521 -4.18 11.35 -10.51
C HIS A 521 -4.96 10.90 -11.76
N LEU A 522 -5.79 9.85 -11.62
CA LEU A 522 -6.63 9.36 -12.71
C LEU A 522 -7.68 10.40 -13.17
N SER A 523 -8.17 11.26 -12.26
CA SER A 523 -9.04 12.40 -12.61
C SER A 523 -8.39 13.37 -13.60
N VAL A 524 -7.08 13.61 -13.47
CA VAL A 524 -6.32 14.48 -14.38
C VAL A 524 -6.14 13.80 -15.73
N MET A 525 -5.75 12.51 -15.73
CA MET A 525 -5.60 11.74 -16.97
C MET A 525 -6.92 11.62 -17.75
N SER A 526 -8.02 11.35 -17.06
CA SER A 526 -9.37 11.28 -17.64
C SER A 526 -9.79 12.59 -18.29
N ARG A 527 -9.54 13.74 -17.63
CA ARG A 527 -9.86 15.05 -18.21
C ARG A 527 -9.08 15.31 -19.49
N VAL A 528 -7.74 15.24 -19.43
CA VAL A 528 -6.89 15.53 -20.60
C VAL A 528 -7.17 14.56 -21.76
N LEU A 529 -7.55 13.31 -21.47
CA LEU A 529 -7.97 12.34 -22.48
C LEU A 529 -9.28 12.77 -23.17
N ASN A 530 -10.28 13.22 -22.39
CA ASN A 530 -11.54 13.74 -22.92
C ASN A 530 -11.36 15.04 -23.73
N ASP A 531 -10.47 15.92 -23.28
CA ASP A 531 -10.17 17.18 -23.96
C ASP A 531 -9.59 16.94 -25.38
N ILE A 532 -8.73 15.93 -25.55
CA ILE A 532 -8.23 15.50 -26.88
C ILE A 532 -9.39 15.00 -27.75
N ASN A 533 -10.25 14.11 -27.25
CA ASN A 533 -11.32 13.52 -28.07
C ASN A 533 -12.32 14.58 -28.56
N ILE A 534 -12.62 15.59 -27.73
CA ILE A 534 -13.45 16.74 -28.13
C ILE A 534 -12.77 17.57 -29.23
N GLY A 535 -11.44 17.69 -29.22
CA GLY A 535 -10.66 18.31 -30.29
C GLY A 535 -10.74 17.51 -31.60
N ASP A 536 -10.45 16.21 -31.54
CA ASP A 536 -10.54 15.28 -32.66
C ASP A 536 -11.93 15.32 -33.34
N ASP A 537 -13.01 15.28 -32.55
CA ASP A 537 -14.38 15.32 -33.09
C ASP A 537 -14.75 16.71 -33.67
N GLN A 538 -14.23 17.81 -33.11
CA GLN A 538 -14.41 19.14 -33.70
C GLN A 538 -13.63 19.30 -35.02
N GLU A 539 -12.42 18.75 -35.13
CA GLU A 539 -11.68 18.74 -36.39
C GLU A 539 -12.38 17.86 -37.44
N ARG A 540 -12.85 16.66 -37.07
CA ARG A 540 -13.62 15.79 -37.98
C ARG A 540 -14.89 16.46 -38.50
N VAL A 541 -15.70 17.08 -37.63
CA VAL A 541 -16.91 17.82 -38.04
C VAL A 541 -16.57 19.02 -38.92
N SER A 542 -15.43 19.67 -38.68
CA SER A 542 -14.91 20.75 -39.53
C SER A 542 -14.46 20.25 -40.91
N GLU A 543 -13.77 19.11 -40.98
CA GLU A 543 -13.35 18.48 -42.24
C GLU A 543 -14.55 17.99 -43.05
N ASP A 544 -15.51 17.28 -42.44
CA ASP A 544 -16.75 16.85 -43.12
C ASP A 544 -17.53 18.07 -43.64
N SER A 545 -17.65 19.15 -42.85
CA SER A 545 -18.27 20.40 -43.29
C SER A 545 -17.55 20.99 -44.52
N ARG A 546 -16.20 20.96 -44.54
CA ARG A 546 -15.39 21.44 -45.67
C ARG A 546 -15.52 20.54 -46.89
N MET A 547 -15.59 19.22 -46.72
CA MET A 547 -15.87 18.28 -47.82
C MET A 547 -17.29 18.43 -48.36
N GLN A 548 -18.27 18.71 -47.52
CA GLN A 548 -19.67 18.93 -47.92
C GLN A 548 -19.82 20.23 -48.73
N ILE A 549 -19.11 21.30 -48.34
CA ILE A 549 -18.98 22.53 -49.12
C ILE A 549 -18.33 22.26 -50.50
N GLN A 550 -17.30 21.42 -50.57
CA GLN A 550 -16.64 21.07 -51.85
C GLN A 550 -17.49 20.17 -52.77
N ARG A 551 -18.52 19.49 -52.27
CA ARG A 551 -19.39 18.60 -53.07
C ARG A 551 -20.57 19.31 -53.75
N SER A 552 -20.70 20.63 -53.61
CA SER A 552 -21.76 21.41 -54.27
C SER A 552 -21.32 21.93 -55.66
N PRO A 553 -21.84 21.40 -56.79
CA PRO A 553 -21.47 21.87 -58.11
C PRO A 553 -22.06 23.27 -58.38
N SER A 554 -21.21 24.22 -58.76
CA SER A 554 -21.65 25.59 -59.08
C SER A 554 -22.36 25.62 -60.44
N VAL A 555 -23.69 25.71 -60.42
CA VAL A 555 -24.49 26.11 -61.58
C VAL A 555 -24.59 27.63 -61.58
N LYS A 556 -23.88 28.28 -62.51
CA LYS A 556 -24.19 29.64 -62.93
C LYS A 556 -25.32 29.57 -63.97
N ASP A 557 -26.27 30.49 -63.88
CA ASP A 557 -27.08 30.89 -65.03
C ASP A 557 -27.32 32.41 -64.99
N GLU A 558 -27.58 33.03 -66.14
CA GLU A 558 -27.67 34.48 -66.30
C GLU A 558 -29.06 34.97 -66.75
N ARG A 559 -29.48 36.09 -66.15
CA ARG A 559 -30.35 37.15 -66.71
C ARG A 559 -31.82 36.86 -67.10
N VAL A 560 -32.69 37.51 -66.32
CA VAL A 560 -33.74 38.46 -66.78
C VAL A 560 -34.86 37.92 -67.69
N SER A 561 -36.08 37.84 -67.15
CA SER A 561 -37.19 38.68 -67.65
C SER A 561 -38.37 38.86 -66.69
N ARG A 562 -38.95 40.06 -66.77
CA ARG A 562 -40.03 40.70 -66.00
C ARG A 562 -41.35 39.89 -65.95
N ALA A 563 -42.13 40.07 -64.87
CA ALA A 563 -43.38 40.86 -64.86
C ALA A 563 -44.38 40.45 -63.77
N ASP A 564 -45.10 41.48 -63.33
CA ASP A 564 -46.26 41.61 -62.44
C ASP A 564 -47.45 40.65 -62.76
N ALA A 565 -48.50 40.46 -61.94
CA ALA A 565 -49.12 41.43 -61.01
C ALA A 565 -50.16 40.85 -60.00
N HIS A 566 -50.62 41.73 -59.10
CA HIS A 566 -51.96 41.84 -58.46
C HIS A 566 -52.43 40.92 -57.29
N HIS A 567 -52.84 41.62 -56.20
CA HIS A 567 -54.03 41.45 -55.31
C HIS A 567 -54.32 40.12 -54.57
N GLU A 568 -55.08 40.11 -53.45
CA GLU A 568 -55.22 41.00 -52.26
C GLU A 568 -56.21 40.34 -51.26
N GLN A 569 -56.17 40.73 -49.97
CA GLN A 569 -57.28 40.58 -48.97
C GLN A 569 -57.69 39.12 -48.57
N MET A 570 -58.33 38.85 -47.42
CA MET A 570 -58.68 39.67 -46.25
C MET A 570 -58.72 38.84 -44.94
N ASP A 571 -58.80 39.56 -43.83
CA ASP A 571 -58.83 39.16 -42.41
C ASP A 571 -60.00 38.27 -41.94
N TYR A 572 -59.84 37.59 -40.78
CA TYR A 572 -60.40 38.15 -39.52
C TYR A 572 -59.80 37.56 -38.22
N GLU A 573 -59.83 38.37 -37.17
CA GLU A 573 -59.21 38.17 -35.84
C GLU A 573 -60.15 37.59 -34.76
N GLN A 574 -59.59 37.18 -33.60
CA GLN A 574 -60.07 37.73 -32.31
C GLN A 574 -59.02 37.68 -31.18
N ALA A 575 -58.97 38.75 -30.37
CA ALA A 575 -58.25 38.87 -29.08
C ALA A 575 -59.26 38.87 -27.89
N PRO A 576 -58.92 39.11 -26.58
CA PRO A 576 -58.24 40.30 -26.00
C PRO A 576 -57.01 39.97 -25.08
N ALA A 577 -55.97 40.82 -24.93
CA ALA A 577 -55.79 42.02 -24.06
C ALA A 577 -55.61 41.72 -22.54
N SER A 578 -54.84 42.43 -21.69
CA SER A 578 -53.99 43.67 -21.75
C SER A 578 -53.05 43.73 -20.51
N GLY A 579 -51.99 44.56 -20.37
CA GLY A 579 -51.36 45.59 -21.23
C GLY A 579 -50.39 46.53 -20.44
N THR A 580 -49.76 47.50 -21.13
CA THR A 580 -49.04 48.73 -20.62
C THR A 580 -47.74 48.59 -19.77
N SER A 581 -46.71 49.47 -19.83
CA SER A 581 -46.37 50.59 -20.76
C SER A 581 -44.96 51.24 -20.52
N GLN A 582 -44.31 51.75 -21.59
CA GLN A 582 -43.36 52.92 -21.63
C GLN A 582 -41.96 52.80 -20.93
N SER A 583 -40.87 53.53 -21.28
CA SER A 583 -40.53 54.46 -22.39
C SER A 583 -38.98 54.65 -22.56
N ALA A 584 -38.53 55.41 -23.58
CA ALA A 584 -37.11 55.75 -23.93
C ALA A 584 -36.76 57.23 -23.52
N PRO A 585 -35.71 57.99 -23.98
CA PRO A 585 -34.69 57.74 -25.04
C PRO A 585 -33.24 58.36 -24.86
N GLN A 586 -32.37 58.11 -25.88
CA GLN A 586 -31.29 58.96 -26.48
C GLN A 586 -30.08 59.55 -25.66
N GLY A 587 -28.90 59.62 -26.31
CA GLY A 587 -27.76 60.46 -25.86
C GLY A 587 -26.38 60.31 -26.57
N SER A 588 -26.13 61.07 -27.65
CA SER A 588 -24.83 61.63 -28.17
C SER A 588 -23.48 60.83 -28.23
N ALA A 589 -22.70 61.09 -29.29
CA ALA A 589 -21.26 60.78 -29.50
C ALA A 589 -20.46 62.10 -29.78
N PRO A 590 -19.23 62.22 -30.37
CA PRO A 590 -18.16 61.25 -30.76
C PRO A 590 -16.66 61.74 -30.56
N ARG A 591 -15.67 61.06 -31.21
CA ARG A 591 -14.30 61.51 -31.69
C ARG A 591 -13.09 61.57 -30.69
N VAL A 592 -11.93 60.91 -30.94
CA VAL A 592 -10.69 61.20 -31.80
C VAL A 592 -9.71 62.19 -31.11
N SER A 593 -8.35 62.12 -31.06
CA SER A 593 -7.19 61.44 -31.77
C SER A 593 -5.97 61.27 -30.80
N SER A 594 -5.00 60.30 -30.88
CA SER A 594 -3.76 60.12 -31.73
C SER A 594 -2.63 61.18 -31.53
N PRO A 595 -1.30 60.97 -31.86
CA PRO A 595 -0.50 59.78 -32.32
C PRO A 595 0.97 59.63 -31.71
N GLY A 596 1.80 58.70 -32.25
CA GLY A 596 3.31 58.69 -32.26
C GLY A 596 4.06 57.76 -31.26
N ASP A 597 5.23 57.13 -31.51
CA ASP A 597 6.14 57.01 -32.69
C ASP A 597 7.09 55.75 -32.62
N LEU A 598 7.84 55.45 -33.71
CA LEU A 598 8.89 54.41 -33.96
C LEU A 598 9.99 55.02 -34.90
N PRO A 599 11.16 54.41 -35.35
CA PRO A 599 11.52 52.97 -35.53
C PRO A 599 13.06 52.55 -35.49
N GLN A 600 13.40 51.38 -36.08
CA GLN A 600 14.68 50.94 -36.74
C GLN A 600 15.90 50.35 -35.95
N ALA A 601 16.87 49.71 -36.66
CA ALA A 601 17.70 48.60 -36.13
C ALA A 601 19.08 48.28 -36.81
N ALA A 602 19.97 47.60 -36.02
CA ALA A 602 21.13 46.70 -36.35
C ALA A 602 22.37 47.25 -37.11
N PRO A 603 23.58 46.59 -37.08
CA PRO A 603 24.21 45.54 -36.21
C PRO A 603 25.50 46.11 -35.50
N PRO A 604 26.65 45.41 -35.20
CA PRO A 604 27.06 43.99 -35.09
C PRO A 604 27.77 43.61 -33.74
N ALA A 605 29.03 43.09 -33.73
CA ALA A 605 29.80 42.57 -32.57
C ALA A 605 31.35 42.75 -32.75
N PRO A 606 32.25 42.54 -31.73
CA PRO A 606 32.64 41.18 -31.28
C PRO A 606 33.11 40.95 -29.79
N MET A 607 33.19 39.66 -29.42
CA MET A 607 34.05 38.99 -28.40
C MET A 607 33.82 39.11 -26.86
N ASP A 608 33.90 37.92 -26.23
CA ASP A 608 34.33 37.53 -24.86
C ASP A 608 33.77 38.28 -23.63
N SER A 609 33.22 37.64 -22.58
CA SER A 609 33.46 36.27 -22.06
C SER A 609 32.40 35.83 -21.02
N ARG A 610 32.48 34.55 -20.61
CA ARG A 610 31.83 33.86 -19.45
C ARG A 610 30.87 34.68 -18.56
N ASP A 611 29.61 34.24 -18.51
CA ASP A 611 28.79 34.37 -17.30
C ASP A 611 27.83 33.18 -17.13
N SER A 612 27.32 32.94 -15.91
CA SER A 612 26.51 31.75 -15.58
C SER A 612 25.01 32.07 -15.49
N GLU A 613 24.19 31.60 -16.44
CA GLU A 613 22.72 31.76 -16.37
C GLU A 613 22.14 30.92 -15.21
N PRO A 614 21.34 31.50 -14.29
CA PRO A 614 20.72 30.76 -13.21
C PRO A 614 19.63 29.80 -13.74
N PRO A 615 19.40 28.64 -13.09
CA PRO A 615 18.42 27.66 -13.56
C PRO A 615 17.00 28.24 -13.50
N ARG A 616 16.27 28.12 -14.60
CA ARG A 616 14.87 28.56 -14.71
C ARG A 616 13.98 27.83 -13.70
N PRO A 617 13.01 28.52 -13.03
CA PRO A 617 12.04 27.86 -12.17
C PRO A 617 11.26 26.79 -12.93
N ARG A 618 11.14 25.58 -12.36
CA ARG A 618 10.31 24.50 -12.92
C ARG A 618 8.84 24.71 -12.51
N PRO A 619 7.85 24.35 -13.36
CA PRO A 619 6.44 24.54 -13.02
C PRO A 619 6.02 23.75 -11.77
N ALA A 620 5.32 24.39 -10.85
CA ALA A 620 4.61 23.71 -9.77
C ALA A 620 3.19 23.35 -10.25
N GLY A 621 2.78 22.07 -10.09
CA GLY A 621 1.42 21.65 -10.46
C GLY A 621 1.18 20.14 -10.55
N VAL A 622 2.23 19.34 -10.83
CA VAL A 622 2.06 17.89 -11.03
C VAL A 622 1.52 17.19 -9.77
N THR A 623 0.37 16.54 -9.91
CA THR A 623 -0.20 15.61 -8.93
C THR A 623 0.58 14.29 -8.96
N THR A 624 1.60 14.17 -8.10
CA THR A 624 2.33 12.90 -7.90
C THR A 624 1.38 11.77 -7.51
N ILE A 625 1.66 10.54 -7.92
CA ILE A 625 0.84 9.37 -7.58
C ILE A 625 0.91 9.13 -6.06
N ASN A 626 2.06 9.43 -5.46
CA ASN A 626 2.24 9.49 -4.01
C ASN A 626 1.44 10.59 -3.29
N GLY A 627 0.89 11.59 -3.97
CA GLY A 627 0.10 12.68 -3.39
C GLY A 627 0.90 13.74 -2.62
N GLY A 628 2.21 13.84 -2.86
CA GLY A 628 3.04 14.97 -2.42
C GLY A 628 3.09 16.09 -3.45
N SER A 629 3.15 17.34 -3.01
CA SER A 629 3.34 18.49 -3.91
C SER A 629 4.73 18.45 -4.55
N ALA A 630 4.82 18.69 -5.86
CA ALA A 630 6.04 18.60 -6.68
C ALA A 630 7.08 19.74 -6.45
N GLY A 631 7.34 20.11 -5.19
CA GLY A 631 8.27 21.17 -4.79
C GLY A 631 9.34 20.75 -3.79
N GLY A 632 9.51 19.44 -3.55
CA GLY A 632 10.36 18.88 -2.47
C GLY A 632 11.51 18.00 -2.97
N SER A 633 12.31 18.46 -3.93
CA SER A 633 13.44 17.67 -4.47
C SER A 633 14.62 18.56 -4.89
N THR A 634 15.58 18.75 -3.99
CA THR A 634 16.90 19.31 -4.32
C THR A 634 17.78 18.28 -5.05
N PRO A 635 18.65 18.71 -5.99
CA PRO A 635 19.33 17.79 -6.89
C PRO A 635 20.48 17.03 -6.23
N ALA A 636 20.69 15.78 -6.65
CA ALA A 636 21.87 15.01 -6.28
C ALA A 636 23.12 15.54 -7.01
N ALA A 637 24.21 15.74 -6.27
CA ALA A 637 25.51 16.09 -6.85
C ALA A 637 26.29 14.81 -7.21
N LEU A 638 26.68 14.68 -8.47
CA LEU A 638 27.67 13.69 -8.93
C LEU A 638 29.06 14.14 -8.47
N GLY A 639 29.80 13.28 -7.76
CA GLY A 639 31.16 13.57 -7.34
C GLY A 639 31.77 12.49 -6.45
N SER A 640 32.65 11.65 -7.01
CA SER A 640 33.45 10.70 -6.23
C SER A 640 34.63 11.42 -5.55
N PRO A 641 34.83 11.30 -4.23
CA PRO A 641 36.02 11.84 -3.58
C PRO A 641 37.24 10.93 -3.79
N PRO A 642 38.39 11.45 -4.24
CA PRO A 642 39.65 10.69 -4.28
C PRO A 642 40.28 10.57 -2.87
N ALA A 643 41.30 9.71 -2.74
CA ALA A 643 41.94 9.40 -1.47
C ALA A 643 42.81 10.53 -0.90
N ALA A 644 42.98 10.54 0.44
CA ALA A 644 43.87 11.43 1.17
C ALA A 644 45.37 11.07 0.98
N PRO A 645 46.30 11.97 1.35
CA PRO A 645 47.00 11.72 2.62
C PRO A 645 47.41 12.96 3.47
N GLN A 646 47.48 12.70 4.79
CA GLN A 646 48.40 13.22 5.83
C GLN A 646 48.38 14.68 6.39
N ASP A 647 48.23 14.70 7.73
CA ASP A 647 49.00 15.42 8.76
C ASP A 647 49.29 16.94 8.70
N VAL A 648 48.79 17.68 9.72
CA VAL A 648 49.57 18.54 10.64
C VAL A 648 48.73 18.88 11.90
N LYS A 649 49.34 19.41 12.97
CA LYS A 649 48.78 19.58 14.34
C LYS A 649 48.43 21.06 14.70
N PRO A 650 47.87 21.37 15.90
CA PRO A 650 46.80 22.39 16.02
C PRO A 650 47.21 23.69 16.74
N GLU A 651 46.29 24.67 16.73
CA GLU A 651 46.28 25.79 17.68
C GLU A 651 44.86 26.09 18.22
N TYR A 652 44.63 27.23 18.89
CA TYR A 652 43.93 27.23 20.18
C TYR A 652 42.82 28.30 20.37
N LYS A 653 41.85 28.00 21.27
CA LYS A 653 41.01 28.95 22.04
C LYS A 653 39.73 29.54 21.35
N PRO A 654 38.82 30.29 22.05
CA PRO A 654 37.44 29.80 22.23
C PRO A 654 36.31 30.83 21.97
N ASP A 655 35.04 30.40 22.03
CA ASP A 655 34.05 30.78 23.08
C ASP A 655 32.60 30.40 22.73
N SER A 656 31.71 30.36 23.73
CA SER A 656 30.25 30.20 23.56
C SER A 656 29.48 30.56 24.84
N PRO A 657 28.43 31.42 24.78
CA PRO A 657 27.51 31.65 25.89
C PRO A 657 26.15 30.94 25.71
N VAL A 658 25.92 30.02 26.64
CA VAL A 658 24.66 29.44 27.14
C VAL A 658 23.35 30.23 26.87
N PRO A 659 22.26 29.58 26.42
CA PRO A 659 20.89 30.06 26.61
C PRO A 659 20.36 29.64 27.99
N ALA A 660 19.79 30.58 28.76
CA ALA A 660 19.22 30.31 30.09
C ALA A 660 17.68 30.21 30.05
N SER A 661 17.12 29.40 30.94
CA SER A 661 15.67 29.17 31.05
C SER A 661 15.03 30.01 32.16
N ASN A 662 13.95 30.73 31.84
CA ASN A 662 12.65 30.68 32.53
C ASN A 662 11.66 31.67 31.87
N GLY A 663 10.35 31.40 31.98
CA GLY A 663 9.29 32.25 31.44
C GLY A 663 8.30 32.75 32.50
N SER A 664 7.32 33.55 32.08
CA SER A 664 6.07 33.84 32.81
C SER A 664 5.04 34.52 31.89
N ASN A 665 3.78 34.49 32.30
CA ASN A 665 2.63 35.00 31.53
C ASN A 665 2.59 36.53 31.43
N ALA A 666 2.05 37.07 30.32
CA ALA A 666 0.94 38.04 30.35
C ALA A 666 0.30 38.21 28.96
N GLY A 667 -1.00 38.55 28.93
CA GLY A 667 -1.82 38.55 27.72
C GLY A 667 -1.48 39.58 26.63
N GLY A 668 -1.84 39.22 25.40
CA GLY A 668 -1.87 40.09 24.23
C GLY A 668 -2.99 39.63 23.29
N SER A 669 -3.95 40.50 23.01
CA SER A 669 -5.10 40.22 22.13
C SER A 669 -4.69 40.32 20.65
N GLY A 670 -4.79 39.21 19.92
CA GLY A 670 -4.59 39.16 18.46
C GLY A 670 -5.80 38.54 17.78
N SER A 671 -6.30 39.17 16.71
CA SER A 671 -7.47 38.71 15.96
C SER A 671 -7.17 37.43 15.17
N ALA A 672 -8.09 36.46 15.24
CA ALA A 672 -8.03 35.29 14.37
C ALA A 672 -8.26 35.71 12.90
N PRO A 673 -7.46 35.21 11.94
CA PRO A 673 -7.77 35.37 10.53
C PRO A 673 -9.03 34.56 10.17
N PRO A 674 -9.88 35.05 9.25
CA PRO A 674 -11.05 34.30 8.81
C PRO A 674 -10.64 33.03 8.05
N PRO A 675 -11.50 31.98 8.02
CA PRO A 675 -11.25 30.83 7.17
C PRO A 675 -11.16 31.28 5.71
N ALA A 676 -10.07 30.89 5.03
CA ALA A 676 -9.93 31.12 3.60
C ALA A 676 -11.08 30.38 2.87
N LYS A 677 -11.83 31.11 2.05
CA LYS A 677 -12.82 30.48 1.15
C LYS A 677 -12.09 29.55 0.19
N GLU A 678 -12.68 28.39 -0.08
CA GLU A 678 -12.23 27.51 -1.15
C GLU A 678 -12.45 28.20 -2.51
N SER A 679 -11.39 28.83 -3.02
CA SER A 679 -11.34 29.31 -4.40
C SER A 679 -11.14 28.12 -5.33
N GLY A 680 -12.24 27.53 -5.79
CA GLY A 680 -12.21 26.46 -6.77
C GLY A 680 -11.57 26.90 -8.09
N GLY A 681 -10.97 25.96 -8.81
CA GLY A 681 -10.65 26.15 -10.23
C GLY A 681 -9.29 26.78 -10.58
N SER A 682 -8.21 26.48 -9.86
CA SER A 682 -6.86 26.61 -10.45
C SER A 682 -6.54 25.38 -11.30
N GLY A 683 -7.16 25.28 -12.47
CA GLY A 683 -6.76 24.31 -13.49
C GLY A 683 -5.34 24.64 -13.96
N VAL A 684 -4.43 23.67 -13.84
CA VAL A 684 -3.15 23.73 -14.56
C VAL A 684 -3.37 22.96 -15.84
N ASP A 685 -3.40 23.68 -16.96
CA ASP A 685 -3.55 23.11 -18.30
C ASP A 685 -2.24 22.43 -18.72
N MET A 686 -1.98 21.24 -18.17
CA MET A 686 -0.86 20.40 -18.63
C MET A 686 -1.20 19.77 -19.97
N THR A 687 -0.30 19.90 -20.93
CA THR A 687 -0.46 19.22 -22.23
C THR A 687 -0.37 17.69 -22.07
N PRO A 688 -0.95 16.91 -23.00
CA PRO A 688 -0.82 15.45 -22.99
C PRO A 688 0.65 14.98 -22.97
N VAL A 689 1.53 15.71 -23.64
CA VAL A 689 2.97 15.44 -23.70
C VAL A 689 3.64 15.62 -22.34
N GLU A 690 3.36 16.72 -21.63
CA GLU A 690 3.90 16.98 -20.30
C GLU A 690 3.37 16.00 -19.26
N LEU A 691 2.07 15.68 -19.32
CA LEU A 691 1.44 14.68 -18.46
C LEU A 691 2.07 13.29 -18.67
N CYS A 692 2.28 12.86 -19.91
CA CYS A 692 2.96 11.61 -20.21
C CYS A 692 4.42 11.61 -19.71
N ALA A 693 5.19 12.67 -19.95
CA ALA A 693 6.57 12.78 -19.49
C ALA A 693 6.70 12.91 -17.95
N ALA A 694 5.64 13.35 -17.27
CA ALA A 694 5.54 13.31 -15.81
C ALA A 694 5.25 11.89 -15.30
N PHE A 695 4.29 11.20 -15.92
CA PHE A 695 3.91 9.82 -15.58
C PHE A 695 5.03 8.82 -15.87
N GLU A 696 5.72 8.94 -17.01
CA GLU A 696 6.88 8.12 -17.38
C GLU A 696 7.97 8.19 -16.30
N ARG A 697 8.30 9.41 -15.82
CA ARG A 697 9.24 9.60 -14.71
C ARG A 697 8.75 8.94 -13.42
N GLN A 698 7.48 9.14 -13.07
CA GLN A 698 6.87 8.54 -11.87
C GLN A 698 6.92 7.00 -11.91
N LEU A 699 6.69 6.38 -13.07
CA LEU A 699 6.81 4.93 -13.23
C LEU A 699 8.25 4.41 -13.16
N LEU A 700 9.25 5.21 -13.57
CA LEU A 700 10.67 4.88 -13.40
C LEU A 700 11.15 5.07 -11.96
N GLU A 701 10.59 6.05 -11.25
CA GLU A 701 10.82 6.32 -9.83
C GLU A 701 9.99 5.39 -8.90
N LEU A 702 9.18 4.49 -9.47
CA LEU A 702 8.29 3.55 -8.79
C LEU A 702 7.25 4.24 -7.87
N ASP A 703 6.82 5.44 -8.26
CA ASP A 703 5.94 6.33 -7.50
C ASP A 703 4.54 5.70 -7.28
N ASP A 704 4.06 4.87 -8.22
CA ASP A 704 2.81 4.12 -8.11
C ASP A 704 2.88 2.98 -7.09
N LEU A 705 3.98 2.23 -7.09
CA LEU A 705 4.27 1.17 -6.13
C LEU A 705 4.54 1.74 -4.73
N ALA A 706 5.22 2.89 -4.64
CA ALA A 706 5.37 3.64 -3.40
C ALA A 706 4.03 4.17 -2.87
N ALA A 707 3.15 4.64 -3.75
CA ALA A 707 1.79 5.06 -3.39
C ALA A 707 0.93 3.87 -2.92
N PHE A 708 1.03 2.72 -3.59
CA PHE A 708 0.44 1.45 -3.14
C PHE A 708 0.84 1.10 -1.70
N MET A 709 2.11 1.27 -1.37
CA MET A 709 2.66 1.06 -0.02
C MET A 709 2.34 2.16 1.01
N GLY A 710 1.46 3.11 0.69
CA GLY A 710 1.02 4.19 1.57
C GLY A 710 1.95 5.39 1.65
N GLY A 711 2.87 5.54 0.70
CA GLY A 711 3.90 6.58 0.68
C GLY A 711 5.29 6.00 0.97
N GLY A 712 6.27 6.39 0.15
CA GLY A 712 7.67 6.03 0.38
C GLY A 712 8.20 6.59 1.71
N VAL A 713 9.07 5.84 2.38
CA VAL A 713 9.93 6.44 3.41
C VAL A 713 10.94 7.28 2.66
N ALA A 714 10.83 8.61 2.75
CA ALA A 714 11.75 9.50 2.06
C ALA A 714 13.21 9.15 2.45
N PRO A 715 14.12 8.92 1.48
CA PRO A 715 15.50 8.61 1.80
C PRO A 715 16.08 9.77 2.59
N ALA A 716 16.66 9.47 3.77
CA ALA A 716 17.25 10.49 4.61
C ALA A 716 18.35 11.24 3.82
N PRO A 717 18.43 12.58 3.92
CA PRO A 717 19.53 13.32 3.31
C PRO A 717 20.86 12.80 3.87
N LYS A 718 21.80 12.52 2.95
CA LYS A 718 23.17 12.10 3.27
C LYS A 718 24.07 13.30 3.47
#